data_AF-A0A3D9IUW3-F1
#
_entry.id   AF-A0A3D9IUW3-F1
#
_cell.length_a   1.000
_cell.length_b   1.000
_cell.length_c   1.000
_cell.angle_alpha   90.00
_cell.angle_beta   90.00
_cell.angle_gamma   90.00
#
_symmetry.space_group_name_H-M   'P 1'
#
loop_
_entity.id
_entity.type
_entity.pdbx_description
1 polymer ?
#
loop_
_entity_poly.entity_id
_entity_poly.type
_entity_poly.pdbx_seq_one_letter_code
_entity_poly.pdbx_strand_id
1 'polypeptide(L)'
;MKRGVKRFCLLGLLFLVAVTTVPMTDATRAFASPNLTVWAADGLTKLFRATLPPDDAPGTISLLAARNEYRAGQLGIRSAQELNDLSVSVGPLTGPGGAHIAASNISARLVDFIHLKQHTDQLPVEHQVLAPDASMDYPDRITHDSTLAVLAANTTQPVWYSVYVPAGTPAGTYTGTVTVQSNEGSASVPVNVRVYDVTLPDGRLSSYKVDNWFSSAGWEPAAMEALRYQYGITEFSNDWWTVMTSFAQYMKKHRNNVIWVDPIGYLVPDVQIDANGDYTFDWTKFDRFAQLFIDEGALKELHGASLMTKAGDRYQVRTIQKINGTPQMVPVPAQSAEAEAWLAVYLPALKAHLNAKGWLNLFYQSGGDEPINDQDRADDNWFYGKVHSLAPGIRTIEANFVPTYAFEDTLDVQVVKQSNYDYEANYHKIRQDFGQEVWLYICNYPTWEYLVRNIDASLAKTVLPHWYTFRHGMDGYLHWGFNFWNLNSASGNRPVTASSSYEAAGWSTANLTDGTISSLPSSMGWSSSSNTGVNHSEWITVDLGASTEVRKATLFPRDDGANRGYGFPIDFSIHVSEDNVNWTTVVSETGHPQPTVYDEAPSFSFAPVSARYVKIEGTNLRSNPNDGGAYRMQLAEIAVYGMDDVLKEADTPTPGDRWLVYPDKANLGLFESIRGEAELEGIQDRELLMLLAESKPDLAQNIAEALIYSGTSYNADGNAIRMARQAILDNLAGSGANETFVDEMDDFGGIYERSANLTVDGSYAGVIAENDAGRIRRTAGSEEHIVYNRFNIRSFTATLYYEGSHDLRFYASPDNRAWTPISVTEDTPVQTSAPWNRIRLSADDIPWGTNYLKVVYSAANDYDWVPQLGRMEIVSGYGAGGPPTVLRDTMDNFRWMHARSANLVMDGSYANEIAGGDAGRVRRTANSDEWFVYKRTNMLSFKASIYYEGSGQLELYASPDGSTWSPLSPVWGAPVSAPGGSPWFSRNVEVSSLPSGTNFLKVVLPATNTYSWAPQIGEVWMESVS
;
A
#
# COMPACT_ATOMS: atom_id res chain seq x y z
N MET A 1 15.97 6.81 89.91
CA MET A 1 15.00 7.92 89.76
C MET A 1 13.88 7.47 88.82
N LYS A 2 12.64 7.88 89.15
CA LYS A 2 11.27 7.53 88.64
C LYS A 2 11.11 7.49 87.09
N ARG A 3 10.17 6.80 86.42
CA ARG A 3 8.98 5.96 86.72
C ARG A 3 8.46 5.32 85.40
N GLY A 4 7.78 4.16 85.44
CA GLY A 4 6.76 3.77 84.43
C GLY A 4 6.94 2.48 83.60
N VAL A 5 6.90 1.31 84.26
CA VAL A 5 6.55 -0.07 83.83
C VAL A 5 6.27 -0.35 82.33
N LYS A 6 7.13 -1.18 81.69
CA LYS A 6 6.84 -1.97 80.47
C LYS A 6 6.84 -3.47 80.82
N ARG A 7 5.88 -4.24 80.30
CA ARG A 7 5.78 -5.72 80.47
C ARG A 7 6.34 -6.46 79.24
N PHE A 8 7.12 -7.49 79.57
CA PHE A 8 7.58 -8.69 78.84
C PHE A 8 6.43 -9.42 78.07
N CYS A 9 6.61 -10.38 77.14
CA CYS A 9 7.61 -11.44 76.97
C CYS A 9 7.47 -12.14 75.58
N LEU A 10 8.54 -12.86 75.19
CA LEU A 10 8.74 -13.91 74.17
C LEU A 10 7.50 -14.70 73.65
N LEU A 11 7.46 -15.02 72.34
CA LEU A 11 7.10 -16.35 71.80
C LEU A 11 7.53 -16.51 70.31
N GLY A 12 7.85 -17.74 69.91
CA GLY A 12 8.54 -18.11 68.66
C GLY A 12 7.76 -17.94 67.35
N LEU A 13 8.51 -17.80 66.25
CA LEU A 13 8.00 -17.72 64.88
C LEU A 13 7.80 -19.12 64.29
N LEU A 14 6.54 -19.45 63.93
CA LEU A 14 6.21 -20.49 62.95
C LEU A 14 6.33 -19.91 61.54
N PHE A 15 7.00 -20.64 60.64
CA PHE A 15 6.94 -20.43 59.20
C PHE A 15 5.54 -20.81 58.69
N LEU A 16 4.85 -19.89 58.03
CA LEU A 16 3.68 -20.17 57.20
C LEU A 16 4.02 -19.78 55.76
N VAL A 17 4.09 -20.78 54.87
CA VAL A 17 4.14 -20.59 53.43
C VAL A 17 2.76 -20.09 52.99
N ALA A 18 2.67 -18.80 52.65
CA ALA A 18 1.50 -18.24 52.00
C ALA A 18 1.65 -18.47 50.49
N VAL A 19 0.94 -19.48 49.98
CA VAL A 19 0.66 -19.61 48.54
C VAL A 19 -0.28 -18.46 48.18
N THR A 20 0.25 -17.39 47.60
CA THR A 20 -0.56 -16.36 46.95
C THR A 20 -1.04 -16.90 45.61
N THR A 21 -2.25 -17.46 45.59
CA THR A 21 -3.00 -17.67 44.36
C THR A 21 -3.32 -16.30 43.76
N VAL A 22 -2.59 -15.92 42.72
CA VAL A 22 -3.05 -14.88 41.79
C VAL A 22 -4.25 -15.48 41.05
N PRO A 23 -5.44 -14.88 41.09
CA PRO A 23 -6.52 -15.35 40.25
C PRO A 23 -6.14 -15.00 38.80
N MET A 24 -5.78 -16.00 38.01
CA MET A 24 -5.91 -15.91 36.55
C MET A 24 -7.41 -15.81 36.27
N THR A 25 -7.90 -14.60 36.05
CA THR A 25 -9.24 -14.41 35.49
C THR A 25 -9.18 -14.74 34.01
N ASP A 26 -9.96 -15.74 33.61
CA ASP A 26 -10.30 -16.04 32.21
C ASP A 26 -10.83 -14.77 31.53
N ALA A 27 -9.99 -14.12 30.72
CA ALA A 27 -10.30 -12.88 29.99
C ALA A 27 -10.52 -13.16 28.49
N THR A 28 -11.17 -14.27 28.15
CA THR A 28 -11.15 -14.82 26.79
C THR A 28 -12.47 -14.68 26.01
N ARG A 29 -13.50 -13.98 26.51
CA ARG A 29 -14.78 -13.83 25.79
C ARG A 29 -15.39 -12.44 25.86
N ALA A 30 -16.17 -12.10 24.83
CA ALA A 30 -16.90 -10.84 24.70
C ALA A 30 -17.69 -10.47 25.98
N PHE A 31 -17.62 -9.20 26.38
CA PHE A 31 -18.35 -8.69 27.53
C PHE A 31 -19.81 -8.47 27.15
N ALA A 32 -20.65 -9.46 27.43
CA ALA A 32 -22.09 -9.36 27.26
C ALA A 32 -22.75 -8.80 28.52
N SER A 33 -23.14 -7.52 28.47
CA SER A 33 -24.39 -7.14 29.14
C SER A 33 -25.53 -7.68 28.26
N PRO A 34 -26.68 -8.14 28.80
CA PRO A 34 -27.73 -8.78 28.00
C PRO A 34 -28.24 -7.97 26.78
N ASN A 35 -27.90 -6.68 26.68
CA ASN A 35 -28.30 -5.82 25.57
C ASN A 35 -27.15 -5.10 24.82
N LEU A 36 -25.91 -5.06 25.32
CA LEU A 36 -24.76 -4.39 24.67
C LEU A 36 -23.63 -5.37 24.45
N THR A 37 -23.21 -5.53 23.19
CA THR A 37 -22.11 -6.39 22.77
C THR A 37 -20.99 -5.54 22.19
N VAL A 38 -19.79 -5.69 22.75
CA VAL A 38 -18.56 -5.07 22.24
C VAL A 38 -17.49 -6.13 22.07
N TRP A 39 -16.81 -6.13 20.92
CA TRP A 39 -15.70 -7.03 20.63
C TRP A 39 -14.56 -6.30 19.93
N ALA A 40 -13.34 -6.81 20.07
CA ALA A 40 -12.19 -6.32 19.34
C ALA A 40 -12.08 -7.02 17.97
N ALA A 41 -11.55 -6.30 16.98
CA ALA A 41 -11.25 -6.80 15.65
C ALA A 41 -9.88 -6.29 15.19
N ASP A 42 -9.29 -7.00 14.23
CA ASP A 42 -8.04 -6.62 13.58
C ASP A 42 -8.24 -5.37 12.67
N GLY A 43 -7.18 -4.58 12.47
CA GLY A 43 -7.22 -3.41 11.59
C GLY A 43 -7.57 -3.74 10.13
N LEU A 44 -7.28 -4.96 9.66
CA LEU A 44 -7.53 -5.40 8.29
C LEU A 44 -8.94 -5.97 8.08
N THR A 45 -9.77 -6.06 9.12
CA THR A 45 -11.15 -6.54 9.02
C THR A 45 -12.12 -5.40 8.70
N LYS A 46 -13.00 -5.55 7.70
CA LYS A 46 -14.09 -4.59 7.47
C LYS A 46 -15.31 -4.98 8.30
N LEU A 47 -15.70 -4.09 9.22
CA LEU A 47 -16.91 -4.24 10.03
C LEU A 47 -18.08 -3.50 9.37
N PHE A 48 -19.02 -4.25 8.80
CA PHE A 48 -20.25 -3.74 8.19
C PHE A 48 -21.32 -3.47 9.23
N ARG A 49 -22.35 -2.68 8.88
CA ARG A 49 -23.54 -2.47 9.72
C ARG A 49 -24.21 -3.79 10.14
N ALA A 50 -24.19 -4.79 9.25
CA ALA A 50 -24.72 -6.12 9.50
C ALA A 50 -23.73 -7.12 10.14
N THR A 51 -22.47 -6.74 10.36
CA THR A 51 -21.47 -7.65 10.93
C THR A 51 -21.88 -8.08 12.33
N LEU A 52 -21.90 -9.40 12.55
CA LEU A 52 -22.07 -10.01 13.86
C LEU A 52 -20.71 -10.31 14.48
N PRO A 53 -20.58 -10.29 15.83
CA PRO A 53 -19.37 -10.76 16.48
C PRO A 53 -19.17 -12.25 16.12
N PRO A 54 -17.97 -12.66 15.67
CA PRO A 54 -17.68 -14.07 15.45
C PRO A 54 -17.68 -14.85 16.77
N ASP A 55 -17.85 -16.18 16.71
CA ASP A 55 -17.93 -17.04 17.90
C ASP A 55 -16.65 -16.98 18.77
N ASP A 56 -15.52 -16.71 18.14
CA ASP A 56 -14.19 -16.56 18.72
C ASP A 56 -13.71 -15.09 18.78
N ALA A 57 -14.65 -14.14 18.76
CA ALA A 57 -14.33 -12.71 18.76
C ALA A 57 -13.37 -12.33 19.89
N PRO A 58 -12.21 -11.71 19.58
CA PRO A 58 -11.25 -11.30 20.58
C PRO A 58 -11.87 -10.35 21.62
N GLY A 59 -11.66 -10.66 22.89
CA GLY A 59 -12.07 -9.78 24.00
C GLY A 59 -11.08 -8.65 24.30
N THR A 60 -10.00 -8.50 23.53
CA THR A 60 -8.90 -7.56 23.81
C THR A 60 -8.30 -7.03 22.51
N ILE A 61 -8.05 -5.73 22.44
CA ILE A 61 -7.26 -5.14 21.35
C ILE A 61 -5.77 -5.44 21.63
N SER A 62 -5.11 -6.15 20.71
CA SER A 62 -3.70 -6.57 20.88
C SER A 62 -2.83 -6.07 19.74
N LEU A 63 -1.92 -5.13 20.03
CA LEU A 63 -1.07 -4.47 19.04
C LEU A 63 0.42 -4.80 19.26
N LEU A 64 1.17 -4.88 18.15
CA LEU A 64 2.62 -5.09 18.13
C LEU A 64 3.30 -3.86 17.53
N ALA A 65 4.06 -3.11 18.32
CA ALA A 65 4.62 -1.85 17.87
C ALA A 65 6.13 -1.78 18.09
N ALA A 66 6.86 -1.26 17.11
CA ALA A 66 8.13 -0.59 17.34
C ALA A 66 7.89 0.79 17.96
N ARG A 67 8.96 1.45 18.37
CA ARG A 67 8.94 2.87 18.74
C ARG A 67 8.89 3.73 17.48
N ASN A 68 8.33 4.93 17.62
CA ASN A 68 8.09 5.88 16.53
C ASN A 68 7.10 5.36 15.48
N GLU A 69 6.06 4.65 15.92
CA GLU A 69 5.14 3.91 15.06
C GLU A 69 3.68 4.16 15.44
N TYR A 70 2.79 4.22 14.45
CA TYR A 70 1.35 4.17 14.65
C TYR A 70 0.85 2.74 14.43
N ARG A 71 0.03 2.21 15.35
CA ARG A 71 -0.66 0.93 15.18
C ARG A 71 -2.14 1.09 15.49
N ALA A 72 -2.97 0.32 14.79
CA ALA A 72 -4.40 0.37 14.99
C ALA A 72 -5.04 -1.01 15.15
N GLY A 73 -6.20 -1.02 15.78
CA GLY A 73 -7.16 -2.12 15.80
C GLY A 73 -8.58 -1.55 15.77
N GLN A 74 -9.58 -2.41 15.90
CA GLN A 74 -10.98 -1.98 15.83
C GLN A 74 -11.82 -2.51 16.99
N LEU A 75 -12.93 -1.81 17.25
CA LEU A 75 -14.02 -2.28 18.09
C LEU A 75 -15.29 -2.35 17.25
N GLY A 76 -16.02 -3.46 17.36
CA GLY A 76 -17.42 -3.52 16.94
C GLY A 76 -18.33 -3.26 18.13
N ILE A 77 -19.30 -2.35 17.97
CA ILE A 77 -20.32 -2.06 18.98
C ILE A 77 -21.68 -2.40 18.39
N ARG A 78 -22.45 -3.27 19.06
CA ARG A 78 -23.77 -3.72 18.61
C ARG A 78 -24.71 -3.92 19.79
N SER A 79 -26.00 -3.68 19.58
CA SER A 79 -27.05 -3.92 20.58
C SER A 79 -28.33 -4.45 19.92
N ALA A 80 -29.08 -5.29 20.64
CA ALA A 80 -30.39 -5.78 20.19
C ALA A 80 -31.49 -4.70 20.28
N GLN A 81 -31.25 -3.66 21.07
CA GLN A 81 -32.08 -2.45 21.20
C GLN A 81 -31.31 -1.23 20.70
N GLU A 82 -32.01 -0.12 20.50
CA GLU A 82 -31.38 1.16 20.18
C GLU A 82 -30.49 1.62 21.34
N LEU A 83 -29.34 2.25 21.03
CA LEU A 83 -28.49 2.90 22.02
C LEU A 83 -28.52 4.41 21.83
N ASN A 84 -28.71 5.15 22.92
CA ASN A 84 -28.74 6.61 22.92
C ASN A 84 -27.51 7.17 23.65
N ASP A 85 -26.98 8.27 23.12
CA ASP A 85 -25.79 8.97 23.63
C ASP A 85 -24.58 8.04 23.78
N LEU A 86 -24.29 7.27 22.72
CA LEU A 86 -23.13 6.39 22.67
C LEU A 86 -21.85 7.24 22.70
N SER A 87 -20.91 6.87 23.57
CA SER A 87 -19.59 7.47 23.67
C SER A 87 -18.52 6.42 23.87
N VAL A 88 -17.36 6.66 23.28
CA VAL A 88 -16.17 5.84 23.41
C VAL A 88 -15.04 6.72 23.95
N SER A 89 -14.37 6.22 24.98
CA SER A 89 -13.31 6.94 25.66
C SER A 89 -12.08 6.05 25.86
N VAL A 90 -10.90 6.68 25.82
CA VAL A 90 -9.60 6.03 25.96
C VAL A 90 -8.84 6.62 27.15
N GLY A 91 -8.08 5.79 27.85
CA GLY A 91 -7.16 6.20 28.90
C GLY A 91 -5.69 6.05 28.47
N PRO A 92 -4.73 6.53 29.28
CA PRO A 92 -3.31 6.23 29.05
C PRO A 92 -3.05 4.72 29.18
N LEU A 93 -2.04 4.23 28.47
CA LEU A 93 -1.56 2.85 28.66
C LEU A 93 -0.40 2.85 29.66
N THR A 94 -0.39 1.88 30.56
CA THR A 94 0.66 1.74 31.60
C THR A 94 1.54 0.55 31.27
N GLY A 95 2.85 0.78 31.23
CA GLY A 95 3.87 -0.21 30.90
C GLY A 95 4.86 -0.49 32.05
N PRO A 96 5.98 -1.15 31.73
CA PRO A 96 6.97 -1.56 32.73
C PRO A 96 7.55 -0.37 33.52
N GLY A 97 7.82 -0.57 34.80
CA GLY A 97 8.41 0.45 35.67
C GLY A 97 7.55 1.70 35.87
N GLY A 98 6.25 1.66 35.54
CA GLY A 98 5.35 2.81 35.61
C GLY A 98 5.48 3.77 34.42
N ALA A 99 6.11 3.32 33.31
CA ALA A 99 6.11 4.08 32.07
C ALA A 99 4.67 4.22 31.52
N HIS A 100 4.41 5.31 30.78
CA HIS A 100 3.10 5.56 30.20
C HIS A 100 3.19 5.93 28.73
N ILE A 101 2.26 5.40 27.93
CA ILE A 101 1.86 6.01 26.66
C ILE A 101 0.69 6.93 27.01
N ALA A 102 0.91 8.24 26.84
CA ALA A 102 -0.08 9.25 27.20
C ALA A 102 -1.36 9.11 26.36
N ALA A 103 -2.51 9.44 26.94
CA ALA A 103 -3.80 9.40 26.25
C ALA A 103 -3.85 10.29 24.98
N SER A 104 -3.03 11.35 24.91
CA SER A 104 -2.91 12.20 23.72
C SER A 104 -2.31 11.49 22.50
N ASN A 105 -1.69 10.33 22.69
CA ASN A 105 -1.17 9.48 21.61
C ASN A 105 -2.16 8.36 21.22
N ILE A 106 -3.39 8.42 21.73
CA ILE A 106 -4.38 7.35 21.58
C ILE A 106 -5.69 7.97 21.13
N SER A 107 -6.36 7.35 20.17
CA SER A 107 -7.69 7.78 19.71
C SER A 107 -8.61 6.60 19.50
N ALA A 108 -9.90 6.77 19.80
CA ALA A 108 -10.98 5.86 19.38
C ALA A 108 -12.01 6.68 18.61
N ARG A 109 -12.07 6.50 17.30
CA ARG A 109 -12.84 7.33 16.36
C ARG A 109 -13.87 6.48 15.62
N LEU A 110 -15.07 6.99 15.39
CA LEU A 110 -16.10 6.26 14.65
C LEU A 110 -15.65 6.05 13.18
N VAL A 111 -16.03 4.91 12.61
CA VAL A 111 -15.88 4.66 11.16
C VAL A 111 -17.24 4.81 10.49
N ASP A 112 -17.27 5.69 9.51
CA ASP A 112 -18.40 5.97 8.64
C ASP A 112 -18.39 5.06 7.40
N PHE A 113 -19.57 4.95 6.79
CA PHE A 113 -19.82 4.11 5.64
C PHE A 113 -19.93 4.92 4.36
N ILE A 114 -19.32 4.41 3.28
CA ILE A 114 -19.41 4.93 1.92
C ILE A 114 -20.28 3.99 1.10
N HIS A 115 -21.35 4.53 0.52
CA HIS A 115 -22.25 3.77 -0.33
C HIS A 115 -21.65 3.62 -1.74
N LEU A 116 -21.41 2.38 -2.18
CA LEU A 116 -20.94 2.06 -3.53
C LEU A 116 -22.12 1.80 -4.47
N LYS A 117 -22.10 2.32 -5.72
CA LYS A 117 -23.16 2.00 -6.70
C LYS A 117 -22.88 0.73 -7.49
N GLN A 118 -21.62 0.32 -7.51
CA GLN A 118 -21.15 -0.92 -8.12
C GLN A 118 -19.90 -1.41 -7.41
N HIS A 119 -19.61 -2.69 -7.55
CA HIS A 119 -18.33 -3.27 -7.16
C HIS A 119 -17.24 -2.92 -8.16
N THR A 120 -15.99 -3.06 -7.75
CA THR A 120 -14.83 -2.86 -8.62
C THR A 120 -14.88 -3.82 -9.80
N ASP A 121 -14.77 -3.27 -11.00
CA ASP A 121 -14.76 -4.01 -12.25
C ASP A 121 -13.62 -5.02 -12.28
N GLN A 122 -13.94 -6.25 -12.66
CA GLN A 122 -12.99 -7.35 -12.88
C GLN A 122 -12.17 -7.79 -11.65
N LEU A 123 -12.47 -7.29 -10.45
CA LEU A 123 -11.92 -7.81 -9.20
C LEU A 123 -12.56 -9.19 -8.90
N PRO A 124 -11.80 -10.29 -8.74
CA PRO A 124 -12.36 -11.60 -8.44
C PRO A 124 -13.08 -11.61 -7.08
N VAL A 125 -14.14 -12.41 -6.96
CA VAL A 125 -15.03 -12.42 -5.79
C VAL A 125 -14.28 -12.80 -4.51
N GLU A 126 -13.29 -13.68 -4.60
CA GLU A 126 -12.41 -14.08 -3.51
C GLU A 126 -11.54 -12.94 -2.94
N HIS A 127 -11.37 -11.87 -3.71
CA HIS A 127 -10.63 -10.68 -3.33
C HIS A 127 -11.52 -9.51 -2.90
N GLN A 128 -12.83 -9.64 -3.12
CA GLN A 128 -13.85 -8.70 -2.68
C GLN A 128 -14.27 -9.02 -1.24
N VAL A 129 -14.54 -7.97 -0.46
CA VAL A 129 -15.12 -8.10 0.88
C VAL A 129 -16.58 -7.69 0.81
N LEU A 130 -17.48 -8.62 0.53
CA LEU A 130 -18.90 -8.32 0.32
C LEU A 130 -19.61 -7.99 1.63
N ALA A 131 -20.46 -6.94 1.61
CA ALA A 131 -21.33 -6.61 2.73
C ALA A 131 -22.32 -7.77 3.00
N PRO A 132 -22.43 -8.28 4.25
CA PRO A 132 -23.28 -9.43 4.56
C PRO A 132 -24.77 -9.24 4.25
N ASP A 133 -25.24 -8.00 4.21
CA ASP A 133 -26.62 -7.59 3.94
C ASP A 133 -26.85 -7.08 2.51
N ALA A 134 -25.82 -7.12 1.65
CA ALA A 134 -25.84 -6.56 0.30
C ALA A 134 -26.21 -5.06 0.22
N SER A 135 -26.01 -4.29 1.30
CA SER A 135 -26.33 -2.85 1.37
C SER A 135 -25.48 -1.97 0.45
N MET A 136 -24.31 -2.45 0.04
CA MET A 136 -23.25 -1.67 -0.62
C MET A 136 -22.68 -0.52 0.23
N ASP A 137 -22.94 -0.51 1.54
CA ASP A 137 -22.35 0.44 2.48
C ASP A 137 -21.03 -0.12 3.04
N TYR A 138 -19.90 0.43 2.60
CA TYR A 138 -18.57 -0.03 2.99
C TYR A 138 -17.97 0.88 4.08
N PRO A 139 -17.45 0.32 5.19
CA PRO A 139 -16.70 1.13 6.15
C PRO A 139 -15.42 1.64 5.48
N ASP A 140 -15.16 2.95 5.54
CA ASP A 140 -13.88 3.48 5.07
C ASP A 140 -13.46 4.76 5.80
N ARG A 141 -14.31 5.80 5.80
CA ARG A 141 -13.98 7.10 6.40
C ARG A 141 -13.88 7.02 7.93
N ILE A 142 -12.77 7.48 8.50
CA ILE A 142 -12.58 7.58 9.95
C ILE A 142 -12.90 9.03 10.37
N THR A 143 -13.94 9.21 11.19
CA THR A 143 -14.39 10.54 11.62
C THR A 143 -13.51 11.12 12.73
N HIS A 144 -13.74 12.36 13.15
CA HIS A 144 -13.13 12.91 14.37
C HIS A 144 -13.94 12.58 15.64
N ASP A 145 -15.13 12.01 15.48
CA ASP A 145 -16.07 11.79 16.57
C ASP A 145 -15.74 10.50 17.32
N SER A 146 -15.94 10.55 18.64
CA SER A 146 -15.97 9.36 19.50
C SER A 146 -17.35 9.16 20.13
N THR A 147 -18.35 9.91 19.65
CA THR A 147 -19.72 9.91 20.17
C THR A 147 -20.74 9.81 19.04
N LEU A 148 -21.82 9.07 19.28
CA LEU A 148 -22.93 8.90 18.34
C LEU A 148 -24.24 9.11 19.10
N ALA A 149 -25.09 10.03 18.62
CA ALA A 149 -26.35 10.36 19.29
C ALA A 149 -27.28 9.14 19.41
N VAL A 150 -27.41 8.37 18.32
CA VAL A 150 -28.25 7.17 18.27
C VAL A 150 -27.57 6.09 17.44
N LEU A 151 -27.43 4.89 18.02
CA LEU A 151 -27.11 3.66 17.28
C LEU A 151 -28.37 2.81 17.17
N ALA A 152 -28.83 2.57 15.94
CA ALA A 152 -30.03 1.78 15.69
C ALA A 152 -29.87 0.33 16.18
N ALA A 153 -30.98 -0.25 16.66
CA ALA A 153 -31.04 -1.65 17.06
C ALA A 153 -30.56 -2.57 15.94
N ASN A 154 -29.81 -3.61 16.29
CA ASN A 154 -29.30 -4.63 15.36
C ASN A 154 -28.41 -4.06 14.24
N THR A 155 -27.73 -2.95 14.50
CA THR A 155 -26.66 -2.42 13.65
C THR A 155 -25.34 -2.40 14.40
N THR A 156 -24.25 -2.55 13.67
CA THR A 156 -22.87 -2.52 14.18
C THR A 156 -22.22 -1.20 13.82
N GLN A 157 -21.70 -0.50 14.83
CA GLN A 157 -20.87 0.69 14.66
C GLN A 157 -19.40 0.31 14.88
N PRO A 158 -18.56 0.41 13.85
CA PRO A 158 -17.12 0.22 14.00
C PRO A 158 -16.48 1.46 14.62
N VAL A 159 -15.42 1.23 15.40
CA VAL A 159 -14.60 2.27 16.00
C VAL A 159 -13.13 1.92 15.77
N TRP A 160 -12.41 2.85 15.14
CA TRP A 160 -10.98 2.75 14.86
C TRP A 160 -10.18 3.18 16.08
N TYR A 161 -9.41 2.25 16.66
CA TYR A 161 -8.54 2.48 17.81
C TYR A 161 -7.08 2.61 17.34
N SER A 162 -6.50 3.81 17.43
CA SER A 162 -5.11 4.06 17.02
C SER A 162 -4.24 4.39 18.23
N VAL A 163 -2.99 3.93 18.21
CA VAL A 163 -1.94 4.24 19.19
C VAL A 163 -0.68 4.67 18.46
N TYR A 164 -0.17 5.87 18.77
CA TYR A 164 1.19 6.26 18.46
C TYR A 164 2.12 5.87 19.61
N VAL A 165 3.22 5.21 19.29
CA VAL A 165 4.28 4.86 20.26
C VAL A 165 5.44 5.85 20.08
N PRO A 166 5.64 6.82 20.99
CA PRO A 166 6.76 7.76 20.87
C PRO A 166 8.13 7.07 20.80
N ALA A 167 9.08 7.68 20.10
CA ALA A 167 10.43 7.15 19.88
C ALA A 167 11.21 6.80 21.17
N GLY A 168 10.91 7.46 22.30
CA GLY A 168 11.57 7.22 23.59
C GLY A 168 10.86 6.22 24.51
N THR A 169 9.81 5.56 24.05
CA THR A 169 8.97 4.68 24.88
C THR A 169 9.75 3.42 25.30
N PRO A 170 9.93 3.12 26.60
CA PRO A 170 10.59 1.89 27.05
C PRO A 170 9.91 0.64 26.48
N ALA A 171 10.70 -0.36 26.08
CA ALA A 171 10.15 -1.61 25.54
C ALA A 171 9.40 -2.42 26.63
N GLY A 172 8.40 -3.18 26.20
CA GLY A 172 7.58 -4.05 27.03
C GLY A 172 6.09 -3.90 26.77
N THR A 173 5.28 -4.53 27.61
CA THR A 173 3.82 -4.56 27.46
C THR A 173 3.15 -3.40 28.17
N TYR A 174 2.36 -2.62 27.44
CA TYR A 174 1.53 -1.54 27.94
C TYR A 174 0.06 -1.97 27.94
N THR A 175 -0.63 -1.78 29.06
CA THR A 175 -2.03 -2.16 29.20
C THR A 175 -2.92 -0.98 29.55
N GLY A 176 -4.17 -1.06 29.11
CA GLY A 176 -5.21 -0.09 29.42
C GLY A 176 -6.57 -0.60 29.00
N THR A 177 -7.54 0.32 28.88
CA THR A 177 -8.92 -0.02 28.54
C THR A 177 -9.51 1.03 27.61
N VAL A 178 -10.33 0.57 26.65
CA VAL A 178 -11.31 1.41 25.96
C VAL A 178 -12.66 1.22 26.64
N THR A 179 -13.35 2.32 26.93
CA THR A 179 -14.64 2.29 27.61
C THR A 179 -15.74 2.79 26.67
N VAL A 180 -16.77 1.97 26.50
CA VAL A 180 -17.98 2.27 25.72
C VAL A 180 -19.13 2.53 26.70
N GLN A 181 -19.85 3.64 26.51
CA GLN A 181 -20.98 4.02 27.36
C GLN A 181 -22.15 4.50 26.50
N SER A 182 -23.36 4.14 26.89
CA SER A 182 -24.62 4.72 26.40
C SER A 182 -25.60 4.82 27.57
N ASN A 183 -26.78 5.40 27.34
CA ASN A 183 -27.84 5.43 28.36
C ASN A 183 -28.33 4.03 28.77
N GLU A 184 -28.19 3.04 27.89
CA GLU A 184 -28.67 1.68 28.06
C GLU A 184 -27.63 0.72 28.65
N GLY A 185 -26.35 1.10 28.69
CA GLY A 185 -25.30 0.24 29.22
C GLY A 185 -23.88 0.75 29.05
N SER A 186 -22.93 0.02 29.63
CA SER A 186 -21.52 0.27 29.44
C SER A 186 -20.74 -1.03 29.30
N ALA A 187 -19.63 -0.96 28.57
CA ALA A 187 -18.69 -2.05 28.39
C ALA A 187 -17.26 -1.50 28.45
N SER A 188 -16.30 -2.36 28.78
CA SER A 188 -14.87 -2.01 28.73
C SER A 188 -14.11 -3.12 28.05
N VAL A 189 -13.25 -2.75 27.11
CA VAL A 189 -12.41 -3.66 26.34
C VAL A 189 -10.96 -3.44 26.72
N PRO A 190 -10.27 -4.45 27.27
CA PRO A 190 -8.84 -4.39 27.52
C PRO A 190 -8.03 -4.08 26.25
N VAL A 191 -6.93 -3.35 26.43
CA VAL A 191 -5.93 -3.08 25.40
C VAL A 191 -4.58 -3.58 25.87
N ASN A 192 -3.85 -4.23 24.97
CA ASN A 192 -2.48 -4.66 25.15
C ASN A 192 -1.63 -4.18 23.95
N VAL A 193 -0.61 -3.36 24.22
CA VAL A 193 0.38 -2.95 23.22
C VAL A 193 1.75 -3.47 23.64
N ARG A 194 2.31 -4.41 22.86
CA ARG A 194 3.70 -4.87 23.04
C ARG A 194 4.62 -3.94 22.27
N VAL A 195 5.38 -3.11 23.00
CA VAL A 195 6.41 -2.23 22.44
C VAL A 195 7.73 -2.99 22.38
N TYR A 196 8.27 -3.17 21.18
CA TYR A 196 9.56 -3.82 20.94
C TYR A 196 10.73 -2.84 21.14
N ASP A 197 11.91 -3.36 21.44
CA ASP A 197 13.15 -2.58 21.52
C ASP A 197 13.73 -2.30 20.13
N VAL A 198 12.88 -1.74 19.27
CA VAL A 198 13.14 -1.41 17.87
C VAL A 198 12.58 -0.02 17.65
N THR A 199 13.30 0.84 16.93
CA THR A 199 12.85 2.21 16.64
C THR A 199 12.82 2.41 15.15
N LEU A 200 11.66 2.74 14.59
CA LEU A 200 11.56 3.16 13.21
C LEU A 200 12.18 4.55 13.02
N PRO A 201 12.90 4.80 11.92
CA PRO A 201 13.34 6.15 11.60
C PRO A 201 12.13 7.08 11.40
N ASP A 202 12.37 8.39 11.46
CA ASP A 202 11.40 9.36 10.98
C ASP A 202 11.14 9.12 9.48
N GLY A 203 9.88 9.17 9.03
CA GLY A 203 9.51 8.91 7.64
C GLY A 203 10.29 9.76 6.62
N ARG A 204 10.63 11.01 6.95
CA ARG A 204 11.44 11.87 6.05
C ARG A 204 12.90 11.40 5.91
N LEU A 205 13.37 10.60 6.86
CA LEU A 205 14.71 9.99 6.86
C LEU A 205 14.70 8.55 6.34
N SER A 206 13.52 8.00 6.05
CA SER A 206 13.37 6.67 5.48
C SER A 206 14.09 6.57 4.14
N SER A 207 14.65 5.40 3.83
CA SER A 207 15.16 5.10 2.49
C SER A 207 14.02 4.83 1.50
N TYR A 208 12.86 4.42 2.01
CA TYR A 208 11.67 4.19 1.18
C TYR A 208 10.99 5.50 0.80
N LYS A 209 10.56 5.60 -0.45
CA LYS A 209 9.89 6.78 -1.00
C LYS A 209 8.43 6.44 -1.26
N VAL A 210 7.52 7.20 -0.65
CA VAL A 210 6.08 6.99 -0.78
C VAL A 210 5.45 8.25 -1.30
N ASP A 211 4.85 8.12 -2.48
CA ASP A 211 4.28 9.21 -3.24
C ASP A 211 2.81 8.96 -3.56
N ASN A 212 1.94 9.62 -2.81
CA ASN A 212 0.51 9.70 -3.12
C ASN A 212 0.24 11.09 -3.71
N TRP A 213 0.07 11.18 -5.03
CA TRP A 213 -0.14 12.45 -5.70
C TRP A 213 -1.38 13.14 -5.18
N PHE A 214 -1.32 14.46 -5.01
CA PHE A 214 -2.46 15.25 -4.56
C PHE A 214 -2.62 16.53 -5.36
N SER A 215 -3.86 16.97 -5.51
CA SER A 215 -4.16 18.28 -6.07
C SER A 215 -4.13 19.35 -4.98
N SER A 216 -3.39 20.43 -5.25
CA SER A 216 -3.26 21.62 -4.41
C SER A 216 -3.46 22.89 -5.23
N ALA A 217 -2.58 23.12 -6.21
CA ALA A 217 -2.67 24.17 -7.22
C ALA A 217 -2.00 23.73 -8.53
N GLY A 218 -2.53 24.17 -9.68
CA GLY A 218 -1.95 23.98 -11.01
C GLY A 218 -2.48 22.79 -11.81
N TRP A 219 -1.80 21.64 -11.71
CA TRP A 219 -1.84 20.51 -12.65
C TRP A 219 -3.25 19.98 -12.98
N GLU A 220 -4.17 19.97 -12.00
CA GLU A 220 -5.46 19.25 -12.10
C GLU A 220 -6.66 20.16 -11.83
N PRO A 221 -7.17 20.85 -12.86
CA PRO A 221 -8.24 21.85 -12.70
C PRO A 221 -9.50 21.29 -12.03
N ALA A 222 -9.93 20.08 -12.38
CA ALA A 222 -11.15 19.47 -11.83
C ALA A 222 -11.03 19.20 -10.32
N ALA A 223 -9.87 18.69 -9.88
CA ALA A 223 -9.62 18.43 -8.46
C ALA A 223 -9.43 19.74 -7.66
N MET A 224 -8.84 20.78 -8.27
CA MET A 224 -8.77 22.11 -7.67
C MET A 224 -10.17 22.72 -7.49
N GLU A 225 -11.02 22.59 -8.50
CA GLU A 225 -12.41 23.05 -8.42
C GLU A 225 -13.16 22.33 -7.28
N ALA A 226 -12.96 21.01 -7.15
CA ALA A 226 -13.51 20.24 -6.04
C ALA A 226 -13.03 20.75 -4.68
N LEU A 227 -11.75 21.08 -4.54
CA LEU A 227 -11.17 21.65 -3.32
C LEU A 227 -11.78 23.04 -3.00
N ARG A 228 -11.85 23.95 -3.98
CA ARG A 228 -12.51 25.25 -3.84
C ARG A 228 -13.96 25.10 -3.38
N TYR A 229 -14.69 24.21 -4.03
CA TYR A 229 -16.11 24.00 -3.76
C TYR A 229 -16.35 23.41 -2.37
N GLN A 230 -15.60 22.37 -2.01
CA GLN A 230 -15.80 21.63 -0.77
C GLN A 230 -15.56 22.52 0.44
N TYR A 231 -14.45 23.26 0.43
CA TYR A 231 -14.04 24.10 1.56
C TYR A 231 -14.55 25.54 1.46
N GLY A 232 -14.95 26.00 0.26
CA GLY A 232 -15.31 27.40 0.03
C GLY A 232 -14.11 28.33 0.04
N ILE A 233 -12.98 27.89 -0.51
CA ILE A 233 -11.68 28.58 -0.45
C ILE A 233 -11.17 28.95 -1.84
N THR A 234 -10.26 29.91 -1.89
CA THR A 234 -9.46 30.26 -3.08
C THR A 234 -8.01 29.88 -2.82
N GLU A 235 -7.28 29.43 -3.84
CA GLU A 235 -5.87 29.07 -3.72
C GLU A 235 -5.06 30.23 -3.14
N PHE A 236 -4.08 29.88 -2.31
CA PHE A 236 -3.19 30.80 -1.61
C PHE A 236 -3.85 31.74 -0.59
N SER A 237 -5.16 31.68 -0.37
CA SER A 237 -5.82 32.31 0.77
C SER A 237 -5.34 31.71 2.10
N ASN A 238 -5.55 32.40 3.22
CA ASN A 238 -5.15 31.89 4.54
C ASN A 238 -5.78 30.52 4.85
N ASP A 239 -7.06 30.34 4.52
CA ASP A 239 -7.77 29.09 4.74
C ASP A 239 -7.26 27.96 3.85
N TRP A 240 -6.87 28.26 2.60
CA TRP A 240 -6.20 27.29 1.74
C TRP A 240 -4.86 26.82 2.33
N TRP A 241 -4.07 27.72 2.92
CA TRP A 241 -2.85 27.32 3.63
C TRP A 241 -3.13 26.48 4.88
N THR A 242 -4.26 26.70 5.56
CA THR A 242 -4.72 25.83 6.66
C THR A 242 -5.01 24.42 6.15
N VAL A 243 -5.71 24.29 5.02
CA VAL A 243 -5.96 22.99 4.38
C VAL A 243 -4.65 22.31 3.97
N MET A 244 -3.71 23.03 3.36
CA MET A 244 -2.39 22.47 3.02
C MET A 244 -1.58 22.03 4.24
N THR A 245 -1.71 22.75 5.36
CA THR A 245 -1.11 22.34 6.65
C THR A 245 -1.68 21.00 7.11
N SER A 246 -2.99 20.80 7.00
CA SER A 246 -3.63 19.51 7.33
C SER A 246 -3.13 18.37 6.44
N PHE A 247 -2.86 18.63 5.15
CA PHE A 247 -2.33 17.63 4.23
C PHE A 247 -0.90 17.24 4.63
N ALA A 248 -0.05 18.23 4.96
CA ALA A 248 1.30 17.95 5.44
C ALA A 248 1.32 17.16 6.75
N GLN A 249 0.40 17.44 7.67
CA GLN A 249 0.24 16.69 8.92
C GLN A 249 -0.22 15.25 8.67
N TYR A 250 -1.17 15.04 7.76
CA TYR A 250 -1.56 13.70 7.32
C TYR A 250 -0.34 12.98 6.72
N MET A 251 0.36 13.60 5.79
CA MET A 251 1.50 13.00 5.11
C MET A 251 2.63 12.64 6.08
N LYS A 252 2.88 13.50 7.08
CA LYS A 252 3.79 13.21 8.18
C LYS A 252 3.38 11.95 8.94
N LYS A 253 2.12 11.88 9.39
CA LYS A 253 1.59 10.75 10.15
C LYS A 253 1.65 9.46 9.33
N HIS A 254 1.22 9.51 8.07
CA HIS A 254 1.11 8.37 7.18
C HIS A 254 2.40 8.05 6.40
N ARG A 255 3.51 8.73 6.72
CA ARG A 255 4.84 8.51 6.12
C ARG A 255 4.87 8.67 4.58
N ASN A 256 3.95 9.47 4.03
CA ASN A 256 4.01 9.94 2.65
C ASN A 256 5.09 11.03 2.58
N ASN A 257 6.24 10.71 2.01
CA ASN A 257 7.45 11.53 2.13
C ASN A 257 7.94 12.12 0.81
N VAL A 258 7.30 11.77 -0.30
CA VAL A 258 7.46 12.42 -1.59
C VAL A 258 6.24 13.33 -1.80
N ILE A 259 6.49 14.62 -2.00
CA ILE A 259 5.42 15.63 -2.06
C ILE A 259 5.25 16.10 -3.51
N TRP A 260 4.12 15.73 -4.12
CA TRP A 260 3.75 16.20 -5.45
C TRP A 260 3.47 17.71 -5.46
N VAL A 261 4.05 18.42 -6.44
CA VAL A 261 3.92 19.88 -6.57
C VAL A 261 4.00 20.29 -8.04
N ASP A 262 3.20 21.26 -8.47
CA ASP A 262 3.28 21.81 -9.82
C ASP A 262 3.88 23.23 -9.79
N PRO A 263 5.22 23.41 -9.95
CA PRO A 263 5.82 24.73 -9.83
C PRO A 263 5.21 25.77 -10.79
N ILE A 264 4.79 25.35 -12.00
CA ILE A 264 4.12 26.25 -12.96
C ILE A 264 2.86 26.85 -12.36
N GLY A 265 2.01 26.04 -11.72
CA GLY A 265 0.79 26.51 -11.05
C GLY A 265 1.05 27.56 -9.97
N TYR A 266 2.20 27.49 -9.28
CA TYR A 266 2.58 28.45 -8.24
C TYR A 266 3.22 29.73 -8.81
N LEU A 267 3.77 29.68 -10.02
CA LEU A 267 4.40 30.81 -10.70
C LEU A 267 3.42 31.67 -11.50
N VAL A 268 2.43 31.05 -12.16
CA VAL A 268 1.48 31.74 -13.07
C VAL A 268 0.85 33.00 -12.45
N PRO A 269 0.42 33.03 -11.17
CA PRO A 269 -0.23 34.21 -10.61
C PRO A 269 0.66 35.46 -10.52
N ASP A 270 1.97 35.28 -10.32
CA ASP A 270 2.89 36.38 -9.95
C ASP A 270 4.01 36.61 -10.97
N VAL A 271 4.20 35.70 -11.93
CA VAL A 271 5.22 35.81 -12.97
C VAL A 271 5.04 37.09 -13.78
N GLN A 272 6.15 37.81 -14.01
CA GLN A 272 6.15 38.99 -14.86
C GLN A 272 6.79 38.67 -16.20
N ILE A 273 6.11 39.05 -17.28
CA ILE A 273 6.61 38.97 -18.66
C ILE A 273 6.67 40.40 -19.21
N ASP A 274 7.88 40.87 -19.48
CA ASP A 274 8.12 42.22 -19.97
C ASP A 274 7.81 42.39 -21.47
N ALA A 275 8.05 43.57 -22.03
CA ALA A 275 7.76 43.87 -23.43
C ALA A 275 8.70 43.16 -24.43
N ASN A 276 9.86 42.67 -23.97
CA ASN A 276 10.82 41.91 -24.77
C ASN A 276 10.55 40.40 -24.72
N GLY A 277 9.66 39.96 -23.81
CA GLY A 277 9.37 38.55 -23.57
C GLY A 277 10.24 37.93 -22.48
N ASP A 278 10.95 38.74 -21.69
CA ASP A 278 11.80 38.25 -20.60
C ASP A 278 10.95 37.95 -19.35
N TYR A 279 11.25 36.82 -18.71
CA TYR A 279 10.53 36.32 -17.54
C TYR A 279 11.22 36.73 -16.25
N THR A 280 10.44 37.23 -15.29
CA THR A 280 10.82 37.33 -13.87
C THR A 280 9.91 36.42 -13.05
N PHE A 281 10.48 35.32 -12.56
CA PHE A 281 9.77 34.34 -11.73
C PHE A 281 9.76 34.76 -10.27
N ASP A 282 8.57 34.76 -9.64
CA ASP A 282 8.40 34.92 -8.20
C ASP A 282 8.13 33.55 -7.57
N TRP A 283 9.10 33.05 -6.81
CA TRP A 283 9.05 31.73 -6.19
C TRP A 283 8.39 31.73 -4.80
N THR A 284 7.89 32.85 -4.30
CA THR A 284 7.44 33.00 -2.90
C THR A 284 6.37 31.99 -2.52
N LYS A 285 5.38 31.75 -3.39
CA LYS A 285 4.30 30.77 -3.14
C LYS A 285 4.82 29.33 -3.17
N PHE A 286 5.67 29.01 -4.15
CA PHE A 286 6.32 27.69 -4.24
C PHE A 286 7.19 27.41 -3.00
N ASP A 287 7.98 28.39 -2.58
CA ASP A 287 8.83 28.31 -1.39
C ASP A 287 8.02 28.09 -0.12
N ARG A 288 6.93 28.84 0.06
CA ARG A 288 6.04 28.68 1.21
C ARG A 288 5.42 27.28 1.25
N PHE A 289 5.03 26.74 0.11
CA PHE A 289 4.50 25.38 0.01
C PHE A 289 5.54 24.34 0.39
N ALA A 290 6.71 24.31 -0.27
CA ALA A 290 7.75 23.34 0.04
C ALA A 290 8.21 23.45 1.51
N GLN A 291 8.39 24.67 2.02
CA GLN A 291 8.79 24.91 3.40
C GLN A 291 7.76 24.41 4.42
N LEU A 292 6.46 24.53 4.11
CA LEU A 292 5.39 24.00 4.98
C LEU A 292 5.57 22.49 5.22
N PHE A 293 5.82 21.70 4.17
CA PHE A 293 6.01 20.25 4.33
C PHE A 293 7.36 19.89 4.97
N ILE A 294 8.38 20.74 4.84
CA ILE A 294 9.64 20.62 5.58
C ILE A 294 9.42 20.86 7.08
N ASP A 295 8.68 21.92 7.43
CA ASP A 295 8.45 22.34 8.82
C ASP A 295 7.56 21.35 9.57
N GLU A 296 6.53 20.80 8.93
CA GLU A 296 5.72 19.68 9.47
C GLU A 296 6.50 18.35 9.48
N GLY A 297 7.67 18.31 8.82
CA GLY A 297 8.57 17.17 8.82
C GLY A 297 8.12 16.00 7.94
N ALA A 298 7.26 16.25 6.94
CA ALA A 298 6.79 15.25 5.99
C ALA A 298 7.77 15.06 4.82
N LEU A 299 8.42 16.14 4.36
CA LEU A 299 9.16 16.14 3.09
C LEU A 299 10.52 15.43 3.18
N LYS A 300 10.69 14.40 2.34
CA LYS A 300 11.98 13.83 1.92
C LYS A 300 12.37 14.37 0.55
N GLU A 301 11.46 14.27 -0.42
CA GLU A 301 11.66 14.69 -1.81
C GLU A 301 10.42 15.42 -2.35
N LEU A 302 10.61 16.25 -3.37
CA LEU A 302 9.58 16.93 -4.14
C LEU A 302 9.44 16.22 -5.50
N HIS A 303 8.22 15.90 -5.87
CA HIS A 303 7.91 15.38 -7.20
C HIS A 303 7.24 16.48 -8.00
N GLY A 304 8.00 17.08 -8.91
CA GLY A 304 7.51 18.09 -9.83
C GLY A 304 6.51 17.48 -10.80
N ALA A 305 5.30 18.01 -10.81
CA ALA A 305 4.24 17.57 -11.69
C ALA A 305 4.70 17.55 -13.14
N SER A 306 4.14 16.65 -13.92
CA SER A 306 4.43 16.50 -15.34
C SER A 306 4.45 17.87 -16.03
N LEU A 307 5.47 18.11 -16.85
CA LEU A 307 5.58 19.38 -17.56
C LEU A 307 4.95 19.31 -18.95
N MET A 308 4.56 18.11 -19.37
CA MET A 308 3.88 17.89 -20.63
C MET A 308 2.54 17.18 -20.41
N THR A 309 1.52 17.56 -21.18
CA THR A 309 0.21 16.93 -21.15
C THR A 309 -0.13 16.37 -22.52
N LYS A 310 -0.82 15.23 -22.56
CA LYS A 310 -1.18 14.60 -23.84
C LYS A 310 -2.28 15.41 -24.53
N ALA A 311 -2.06 15.80 -25.80
CA ALA A 311 -3.12 16.32 -26.65
C ALA A 311 -2.90 15.94 -28.12
N GLY A 312 -3.85 15.19 -28.69
CA GLY A 312 -3.72 14.67 -30.05
C GLY A 312 -2.62 13.60 -30.15
N ASP A 313 -1.80 13.67 -31.19
CA ASP A 313 -0.72 12.72 -31.47
C ASP A 313 0.60 13.05 -30.74
N ARG A 314 0.70 14.21 -30.09
CA ARG A 314 1.92 14.68 -29.41
C ARG A 314 1.67 15.03 -27.95
N TYR A 315 2.73 15.00 -27.15
CA TYR A 315 2.71 15.72 -25.88
C TYR A 315 2.79 17.24 -26.11
N GLN A 316 2.20 18.00 -25.19
CA GLN A 316 2.23 19.45 -25.20
C GLN A 316 2.96 19.95 -23.97
N VAL A 317 4.05 20.69 -24.15
CA VAL A 317 4.77 21.34 -23.04
C VAL A 317 3.91 22.45 -22.47
N ARG A 318 3.72 22.45 -21.15
CA ARG A 318 3.03 23.50 -20.40
C ARG A 318 3.94 24.72 -20.28
N THR A 319 3.64 25.76 -21.07
CA THR A 319 4.37 27.03 -21.06
C THR A 319 3.61 28.11 -20.32
N ILE A 320 4.25 29.22 -19.96
CA ILE A 320 3.55 30.42 -19.49
C ILE A 320 3.67 31.51 -20.56
N GLN A 321 2.54 32.03 -21.03
CA GLN A 321 2.50 33.09 -22.04
C GLN A 321 1.54 34.21 -21.63
N LYS A 322 1.72 35.39 -22.22
CA LYS A 322 0.86 36.55 -21.96
C LYS A 322 -0.32 36.56 -22.93
N ILE A 323 -1.51 36.21 -22.43
CA ILE A 323 -2.75 36.24 -23.21
C ILE A 323 -3.59 37.42 -22.72
N ASN A 324 -3.95 38.33 -23.63
CA ASN A 324 -4.70 39.56 -23.32
C ASN A 324 -4.11 40.41 -22.18
N GLY A 325 -2.78 40.38 -22.01
CA GLY A 325 -2.08 41.14 -20.97
C GLY A 325 -1.84 40.37 -19.67
N THR A 326 -2.39 39.16 -19.51
CA THR A 326 -2.27 38.35 -18.29
C THR A 326 -1.46 37.08 -18.54
N PRO A 327 -0.51 36.70 -17.67
CA PRO A 327 0.15 35.40 -17.74
C PRO A 327 -0.86 34.26 -17.60
N GLN A 328 -0.78 33.27 -18.49
CA GLN A 328 -1.61 32.08 -18.48
C GLN A 328 -0.77 30.86 -18.86
N MET A 329 -1.15 29.69 -18.37
CA MET A 329 -0.58 28.43 -18.86
C MET A 329 -1.09 28.18 -20.28
N VAL A 330 -0.17 27.95 -21.21
CA VAL A 330 -0.46 27.68 -22.62
C VAL A 330 0.28 26.41 -23.05
N PRO A 331 -0.43 25.35 -23.46
CA PRO A 331 0.19 24.14 -24.00
C PRO A 331 0.71 24.41 -25.42
N VAL A 332 1.93 23.96 -25.72
CA VAL A 332 2.51 24.00 -27.08
C VAL A 332 3.13 22.64 -27.43
N PRO A 333 3.16 22.22 -28.70
CA PRO A 333 3.64 20.88 -29.04
C PRO A 333 5.08 20.63 -28.59
N ALA A 334 5.36 19.45 -28.07
CA ALA A 334 6.72 19.00 -27.79
C ALA A 334 7.60 19.13 -29.05
N GLN A 335 8.88 19.43 -28.86
CA GLN A 335 9.86 19.68 -29.93
C GLN A 335 9.58 20.91 -30.83
N SER A 336 8.55 21.71 -30.54
CA SER A 336 8.33 22.99 -31.23
C SER A 336 9.37 24.05 -30.84
N ALA A 337 9.54 25.08 -31.67
CA ALA A 337 10.45 26.18 -31.37
C ALA A 337 10.02 26.94 -30.10
N GLU A 338 8.71 27.04 -29.87
CA GLU A 338 8.10 27.63 -28.70
C GLU A 338 8.40 26.82 -27.43
N ALA A 339 8.28 25.49 -27.50
CA ALA A 339 8.64 24.60 -26.39
C ALA A 339 10.13 24.71 -26.05
N GLU A 340 10.99 24.67 -27.07
CA GLU A 340 12.45 24.81 -26.93
C GLU A 340 12.83 26.14 -26.27
N ALA A 341 12.25 27.25 -26.74
CA ALA A 341 12.50 28.58 -26.18
C ALA A 341 12.04 28.69 -24.73
N TRP A 342 10.88 28.14 -24.40
CA TRP A 342 10.36 28.11 -23.04
C TRP A 342 11.25 27.31 -22.08
N LEU A 343 11.59 26.07 -22.44
CA LEU A 343 12.42 25.19 -21.61
C LEU A 343 13.81 25.78 -21.38
N ALA A 344 14.39 26.46 -22.38
CA ALA A 344 15.67 27.15 -22.28
C ALA A 344 15.68 28.32 -21.27
N VAL A 345 14.51 28.83 -20.88
CA VAL A 345 14.36 29.86 -19.85
C VAL A 345 13.95 29.26 -18.51
N TYR A 346 12.92 28.42 -18.51
CA TYR A 346 12.31 27.88 -17.28
C TYR A 346 13.23 26.90 -16.54
N LEU A 347 13.78 25.90 -17.23
CA LEU A 347 14.57 24.84 -16.57
C LEU A 347 15.84 25.38 -15.90
N PRO A 348 16.65 26.27 -16.52
CA PRO A 348 17.78 26.88 -15.84
C PRO A 348 17.37 27.76 -14.64
N ALA A 349 16.24 28.46 -14.74
CA ALA A 349 15.73 29.28 -13.64
C ALA A 349 15.26 28.42 -12.45
N LEU A 350 14.51 27.35 -12.72
CA LEU A 350 14.10 26.38 -11.71
C LEU A 350 15.31 25.76 -11.01
N LYS A 351 16.30 25.27 -11.79
CA LYS A 351 17.54 24.74 -11.23
C LYS A 351 18.25 25.75 -10.35
N ALA A 352 18.43 26.99 -10.83
CA ALA A 352 19.13 28.03 -10.08
C ALA A 352 18.44 28.31 -8.75
N HIS A 353 17.11 28.38 -8.75
CA HIS A 353 16.29 28.56 -7.56
C HIS A 353 16.42 27.38 -6.59
N LEU A 354 16.18 26.16 -7.05
CA LEU A 354 16.32 24.94 -6.23
C LEU A 354 17.73 24.83 -5.64
N ASN A 355 18.77 25.16 -6.40
CA ASN A 355 20.14 25.16 -5.90
C ASN A 355 20.37 26.23 -4.82
N ALA A 356 19.80 27.43 -4.98
CA ALA A 356 19.89 28.49 -3.97
C ALA A 356 19.19 28.11 -2.65
N LYS A 357 18.12 27.31 -2.72
CA LYS A 357 17.41 26.76 -1.56
C LYS A 357 18.07 25.51 -0.96
N GLY A 358 19.01 24.89 -1.68
CA GLY A 358 19.58 23.59 -1.30
C GLY A 358 18.64 22.41 -1.58
N TRP A 359 17.63 22.59 -2.43
CA TRP A 359 16.60 21.61 -2.77
C TRP A 359 16.86 20.88 -4.10
N LEU A 360 17.94 21.19 -4.82
CA LEU A 360 18.23 20.63 -6.15
C LEU A 360 18.19 19.09 -6.16
N ASN A 361 18.83 18.43 -5.19
CA ASN A 361 18.88 16.97 -5.11
C ASN A 361 17.61 16.35 -4.51
N LEU A 362 16.66 17.17 -4.07
CA LEU A 362 15.38 16.71 -3.52
C LEU A 362 14.27 16.71 -4.57
N PHE A 363 14.50 17.31 -5.74
CA PHE A 363 13.46 17.55 -6.73
C PHE A 363 13.57 16.58 -7.91
N TYR A 364 12.47 15.93 -8.24
CA TYR A 364 12.26 15.23 -9.50
C TYR A 364 11.40 16.05 -10.46
N GLN A 365 11.59 15.87 -11.77
CA GLN A 365 10.73 16.44 -12.79
C GLN A 365 10.15 15.35 -13.68
N SER A 366 8.81 15.26 -13.72
CA SER A 366 8.10 14.35 -14.63
C SER A 366 7.87 14.96 -16.00
N GLY A 367 7.71 14.10 -17.00
CA GLY A 367 7.54 14.44 -18.39
C GLY A 367 6.07 14.50 -18.77
N GLY A 368 5.63 13.50 -19.52
CA GLY A 368 4.31 13.40 -20.14
C GLY A 368 3.28 12.53 -19.41
N ASP A 369 3.67 11.76 -18.39
CA ASP A 369 2.83 10.73 -17.75
C ASP A 369 2.41 9.57 -18.70
N GLU A 370 2.80 8.35 -18.35
CA GLU A 370 2.37 7.09 -18.99
C GLU A 370 2.50 7.04 -20.53
N PRO A 371 3.71 7.16 -21.12
CA PRO A 371 3.87 7.08 -22.58
C PRO A 371 3.39 5.71 -23.13
N ILE A 372 2.52 5.74 -24.14
CA ILE A 372 1.85 4.52 -24.66
C ILE A 372 2.30 4.08 -26.06
N ASN A 373 3.04 4.93 -26.78
CA ASN A 373 3.49 4.63 -28.15
C ASN A 373 4.88 5.25 -28.46
N ASP A 374 5.43 4.92 -29.62
CA ASP A 374 6.76 5.39 -30.05
C ASP A 374 6.89 6.93 -30.09
N GLN A 375 5.81 7.62 -30.41
CA GLN A 375 5.80 9.08 -30.48
C GLN A 375 5.82 9.71 -29.08
N ASP A 376 5.08 9.16 -28.14
CA ASP A 376 5.08 9.60 -26.73
C ASP A 376 6.49 9.47 -26.14
N ARG A 377 7.11 8.29 -26.32
CA ARG A 377 8.48 8.04 -25.86
C ARG A 377 9.52 8.94 -26.51
N ALA A 378 9.32 9.30 -27.79
CA ALA A 378 10.23 10.22 -28.47
C ALA A 378 10.12 11.64 -27.89
N ASP A 379 8.91 12.08 -27.55
CA ASP A 379 8.68 13.38 -26.91
C ASP A 379 9.22 13.39 -25.47
N ASP A 380 9.00 12.32 -24.68
CA ASP A 380 9.54 12.20 -23.32
C ASP A 380 11.07 12.12 -23.30
N ASN A 381 11.70 11.29 -24.13
CA ASN A 381 13.17 11.26 -24.23
C ASN A 381 13.75 12.60 -24.65
N TRP A 382 13.10 13.32 -25.57
CA TRP A 382 13.50 14.67 -25.92
C TRP A 382 13.43 15.58 -24.70
N PHE A 383 12.33 15.55 -23.95
CA PHE A 383 12.13 16.37 -22.77
C PHE A 383 13.13 16.05 -21.65
N TYR A 384 13.35 14.77 -21.33
CA TYR A 384 14.35 14.37 -20.34
C TYR A 384 15.75 14.82 -20.75
N GLY A 385 16.11 14.66 -22.02
CA GLY A 385 17.35 15.23 -22.56
C GLY A 385 17.45 16.76 -22.38
N LYS A 386 16.33 17.49 -22.44
CA LYS A 386 16.29 18.93 -22.09
C LYS A 386 16.49 19.17 -20.61
N VAL A 387 15.86 18.39 -19.73
CA VAL A 387 16.09 18.47 -18.28
C VAL A 387 17.57 18.26 -17.94
N HIS A 388 18.21 17.20 -18.46
CA HIS A 388 19.62 16.93 -18.16
C HIS A 388 20.58 17.98 -18.75
N SER A 389 20.26 18.53 -19.92
CA SER A 389 21.15 19.53 -20.56
C SER A 389 20.97 20.95 -20.00
N LEU A 390 19.74 21.37 -19.71
CA LEU A 390 19.41 22.73 -19.27
C LEU A 390 19.36 22.85 -17.75
N ALA A 391 19.03 21.78 -17.04
CA ALA A 391 18.93 21.71 -15.59
C ALA A 391 19.71 20.53 -14.98
N PRO A 392 21.02 20.35 -15.29
CA PRO A 392 21.77 19.22 -14.76
C PRO A 392 21.78 19.22 -13.24
N GLY A 393 21.43 18.07 -12.64
CA GLY A 393 21.23 17.87 -11.21
C GLY A 393 19.78 17.61 -10.82
N ILE A 394 18.80 18.06 -11.62
CA ILE A 394 17.41 17.60 -11.50
C ILE A 394 17.30 16.21 -12.11
N ARG A 395 16.71 15.27 -11.36
CA ARG A 395 16.43 13.91 -11.85
C ARG A 395 15.06 13.84 -12.52
N THR A 396 14.94 13.00 -13.54
CA THR A 396 13.67 12.71 -14.21
C THR A 396 13.01 11.48 -13.61
N ILE A 397 11.67 11.45 -13.58
CA ILE A 397 10.87 10.36 -13.04
C ILE A 397 9.61 10.20 -13.88
N GLU A 398 9.16 8.97 -14.13
CA GLU A 398 7.91 8.77 -14.89
C GLU A 398 7.25 7.43 -14.61
N ALA A 399 5.91 7.43 -14.65
CA ALA A 399 5.07 6.24 -14.64
C ALA A 399 5.02 5.56 -16.02
N ASN A 400 5.14 4.23 -16.04
CA ASN A 400 5.20 3.46 -17.27
C ASN A 400 3.94 2.63 -17.50
N PHE A 401 3.30 2.83 -18.65
CA PHE A 401 2.11 2.08 -19.05
C PHE A 401 2.41 0.83 -19.89
N VAL A 402 3.50 0.82 -20.68
CA VAL A 402 3.73 -0.23 -21.69
C VAL A 402 4.81 -1.25 -21.27
N PRO A 403 4.54 -2.56 -21.37
CA PRO A 403 5.51 -3.61 -21.14
C PRO A 403 6.41 -3.84 -22.39
N THR A 404 7.43 -3.02 -22.65
CA THR A 404 8.40 -3.30 -23.74
C THR A 404 9.82 -2.79 -23.44
N TYR A 405 10.83 -3.42 -24.05
CA TYR A 405 12.27 -3.04 -24.03
C TYR A 405 12.59 -1.61 -24.52
N ALA A 406 11.61 -0.89 -25.04
CA ALA A 406 11.74 0.48 -25.51
C ALA A 406 11.39 1.43 -24.36
N PHE A 407 12.31 1.58 -23.42
CA PHE A 407 12.24 2.57 -22.35
C PHE A 407 12.88 3.88 -22.77
N GLU A 408 12.66 4.93 -22.00
CA GLU A 408 13.34 6.19 -22.14
C GLU A 408 14.78 6.03 -21.67
N ASP A 409 15.71 5.96 -22.63
CA ASP A 409 17.16 5.81 -22.40
C ASP A 409 17.73 6.89 -21.48
N THR A 410 16.98 7.98 -21.27
CA THR A 410 17.35 9.13 -20.46
C THR A 410 16.63 9.20 -19.11
N LEU A 411 15.69 8.32 -18.77
CA LEU A 411 14.92 8.44 -17.53
C LEU A 411 15.71 7.96 -16.29
N ASP A 412 15.83 8.81 -15.26
CA ASP A 412 16.60 8.49 -14.03
C ASP A 412 15.86 7.53 -13.08
N VAL A 413 14.56 7.76 -12.86
CA VAL A 413 13.70 6.95 -11.96
C VAL A 413 12.53 6.35 -12.73
N GLN A 414 12.41 5.03 -12.66
CA GLN A 414 11.36 4.27 -13.34
C GLN A 414 10.23 3.95 -12.36
N VAL A 415 9.03 4.48 -12.58
CA VAL A 415 7.86 4.09 -11.82
C VAL A 415 7.09 3.05 -12.63
N VAL A 416 7.14 1.80 -12.19
CA VAL A 416 6.72 0.65 -12.99
C VAL A 416 5.43 0.09 -12.46
N LYS A 417 4.42 0.07 -13.32
CA LYS A 417 3.15 -0.59 -13.04
C LYS A 417 3.38 -2.06 -12.69
N GLN A 418 2.74 -2.56 -11.63
CA GLN A 418 2.97 -3.93 -11.13
C GLN A 418 2.92 -5.00 -12.23
N SER A 419 1.90 -4.96 -13.09
CA SER A 419 1.75 -5.92 -14.19
C SER A 419 2.87 -5.86 -15.22
N ASN A 420 3.46 -4.68 -15.42
CA ASN A 420 4.58 -4.50 -16.35
C ASN A 420 5.87 -5.04 -15.73
N TYR A 421 6.06 -4.82 -14.42
CA TYR A 421 7.17 -5.43 -13.70
C TYR A 421 7.09 -6.96 -13.74
N ASP A 422 5.93 -7.55 -13.45
CA ASP A 422 5.77 -9.01 -13.46
C ASP A 422 5.96 -9.62 -14.86
N TYR A 423 5.58 -8.90 -15.92
CA TYR A 423 5.77 -9.35 -17.29
C TYR A 423 7.26 -9.39 -17.70
N GLU A 424 8.08 -8.43 -17.24
CA GLU A 424 9.50 -8.29 -17.61
C GLU A 424 10.42 -8.12 -16.39
N ALA A 425 10.22 -8.94 -15.35
CA ALA A 425 10.91 -8.78 -14.06
C ALA A 425 12.44 -8.81 -14.20
N ASN A 426 12.98 -9.65 -15.10
CA ASN A 426 14.42 -9.75 -15.36
C ASN A 426 14.99 -8.44 -15.90
N TYR A 427 14.26 -7.74 -16.77
CA TYR A 427 14.69 -6.49 -17.35
C TYR A 427 14.84 -5.40 -16.28
N HIS A 428 13.79 -5.23 -15.45
CA HIS A 428 13.80 -4.26 -14.37
C HIS A 428 14.87 -4.59 -13.34
N LYS A 429 15.04 -5.87 -13.03
CA LYS A 429 16.08 -6.34 -12.11
C LYS A 429 17.49 -6.00 -12.60
N ILE A 430 17.78 -6.25 -13.88
CA ILE A 430 19.06 -5.87 -14.48
C ILE A 430 19.30 -4.37 -14.34
N ARG A 431 18.30 -3.53 -14.60
CA ARG A 431 18.42 -2.06 -14.47
C ARG A 431 18.67 -1.60 -13.03
N GLN A 432 17.98 -2.18 -12.06
CA GLN A 432 18.26 -1.96 -10.64
C GLN A 432 19.69 -2.37 -10.29
N ASP A 433 20.18 -3.49 -10.83
CA ASP A 433 21.55 -3.95 -10.60
C ASP A 433 22.61 -3.03 -11.24
N PHE A 434 22.24 -2.27 -12.27
CA PHE A 434 23.03 -1.15 -12.83
C PHE A 434 22.80 0.20 -12.13
N GLY A 435 22.03 0.22 -11.04
CA GLY A 435 21.82 1.39 -10.19
C GLY A 435 20.68 2.30 -10.61
N GLN A 436 19.81 1.87 -11.53
CA GLN A 436 18.58 2.62 -11.83
C GLN A 436 17.57 2.45 -10.70
N GLU A 437 16.98 3.57 -10.28
CA GLU A 437 15.96 3.60 -9.25
C GLU A 437 14.63 3.10 -9.82
N VAL A 438 13.96 2.19 -9.12
CA VAL A 438 12.68 1.59 -9.57
C VAL A 438 11.63 1.67 -8.47
N TRP A 439 10.46 2.23 -8.79
CA TRP A 439 9.32 2.33 -7.89
C TRP A 439 8.17 1.45 -8.37
N LEU A 440 7.35 0.97 -7.43
CA LEU A 440 6.10 0.31 -7.74
C LEU A 440 5.01 1.34 -8.06
N TYR A 441 4.19 1.05 -9.07
CA TYR A 441 2.94 1.74 -9.31
C TYR A 441 1.77 0.74 -9.34
N ILE A 442 0.72 1.07 -8.58
CA ILE A 442 -0.60 0.44 -8.68
C ILE A 442 -1.62 1.55 -8.96
N CYS A 443 -2.69 1.22 -9.67
CA CYS A 443 -3.74 2.17 -10.03
C CYS A 443 -5.08 1.44 -10.28
N ASN A 444 -5.99 2.09 -11.01
CA ASN A 444 -7.31 1.59 -11.34
C ASN A 444 -7.30 0.23 -12.05
N TYR A 445 -6.27 -0.11 -12.82
CA TYR A 445 -6.16 -1.41 -13.50
C TYR A 445 -4.72 -1.88 -13.52
N PRO A 446 -4.45 -3.19 -13.69
CA PRO A 446 -5.42 -4.28 -13.62
C PRO A 446 -5.90 -4.55 -12.19
N THR A 447 -7.19 -4.86 -12.03
CA THR A 447 -7.80 -5.15 -10.73
C THR A 447 -7.87 -6.63 -10.39
N TRP A 448 -7.58 -7.54 -11.35
CA TRP A 448 -7.76 -9.00 -11.28
C TRP A 448 -7.11 -9.66 -10.04
N GLU A 449 -6.05 -10.45 -10.26
CA GLU A 449 -5.26 -11.04 -9.18
C GLU A 449 -4.23 -10.06 -8.61
N TYR A 450 -4.07 -8.88 -9.20
CA TYR A 450 -3.08 -7.89 -8.79
C TYR A 450 -3.44 -7.18 -7.49
N LEU A 451 -2.45 -6.49 -6.90
CA LEU A 451 -2.62 -5.69 -5.70
C LEU A 451 -3.29 -4.37 -6.05
N VAL A 452 -4.25 -3.96 -5.23
CA VAL A 452 -5.08 -2.75 -5.41
C VAL A 452 -5.51 -2.19 -4.07
N ARG A 453 -6.04 -0.97 -4.06
CA ARG A 453 -6.54 -0.32 -2.84
C ARG A 453 -8.00 0.16 -2.95
N ASN A 454 -8.82 -0.58 -3.71
CA ASN A 454 -10.23 -0.27 -3.88
C ASN A 454 -11.04 -0.43 -2.57
N ILE A 455 -12.14 0.32 -2.45
CA ILE A 455 -13.01 0.35 -1.25
C ILE A 455 -13.64 -1.02 -0.96
N ASP A 456 -13.87 -1.86 -1.96
CA ASP A 456 -14.47 -3.18 -1.80
C ASP A 456 -13.45 -4.33 -1.82
N ALA A 457 -12.17 -4.06 -2.03
CA ALA A 457 -11.10 -5.05 -1.94
C ALA A 457 -10.74 -5.38 -0.47
N SER A 458 -10.11 -6.54 -0.23
CA SER A 458 -9.49 -6.83 1.07
C SER A 458 -8.43 -5.77 1.41
N LEU A 459 -8.40 -5.29 2.66
CA LEU A 459 -7.38 -4.31 3.12
C LEU A 459 -5.96 -4.88 3.05
N ALA A 460 -5.80 -6.21 3.08
CA ALA A 460 -4.52 -6.86 2.82
C ALA A 460 -3.93 -6.43 1.46
N LYS A 461 -4.75 -6.21 0.43
CA LYS A 461 -4.28 -5.72 -0.87
C LYS A 461 -3.73 -4.29 -0.85
N THR A 462 -4.02 -3.52 0.21
CA THR A 462 -3.45 -2.17 0.45
C THR A 462 -2.16 -2.22 1.28
N VAL A 463 -1.97 -3.24 2.12
CA VAL A 463 -0.72 -3.46 2.89
C VAL A 463 0.37 -4.08 2.02
N LEU A 464 0.01 -5.11 1.24
CA LEU A 464 0.94 -5.96 0.50
C LEU A 464 1.75 -5.29 -0.64
N PRO A 465 1.34 -4.15 -1.25
CA PRO A 465 2.21 -3.42 -2.20
C PRO A 465 3.57 -3.07 -1.61
N HIS A 466 3.61 -2.70 -0.32
CA HIS A 466 4.85 -2.34 0.35
C HIS A 466 5.74 -3.57 0.62
N TRP A 467 5.14 -4.71 0.92
CA TRP A 467 5.84 -6.00 1.00
C TRP A 467 6.39 -6.44 -0.36
N TYR A 468 5.63 -6.20 -1.44
CA TYR A 468 6.07 -6.45 -2.81
C TYR A 468 7.29 -5.57 -3.17
N THR A 469 7.27 -4.27 -2.83
CA THR A 469 8.44 -3.41 -3.08
C THR A 469 9.71 -3.90 -2.38
N PHE A 470 9.59 -4.38 -1.13
CA PHE A 470 10.73 -4.96 -0.42
C PHE A 470 11.24 -6.23 -1.12
N ARG A 471 10.35 -7.19 -1.43
CA ARG A 471 10.70 -8.45 -2.11
C ARG A 471 11.48 -8.23 -3.40
N HIS A 472 11.15 -7.16 -4.12
CA HIS A 472 11.75 -6.83 -5.42
C HIS A 472 12.82 -5.73 -5.37
N GLY A 473 13.24 -5.31 -4.17
CA GLY A 473 14.29 -4.30 -4.00
C GLY A 473 13.97 -2.94 -4.62
N MET A 474 12.69 -2.57 -4.67
CA MET A 474 12.21 -1.29 -5.20
C MET A 474 12.41 -0.16 -4.19
N ASP A 475 12.81 1.00 -4.68
CA ASP A 475 13.18 2.18 -3.88
C ASP A 475 11.97 2.99 -3.39
N GLY A 476 10.86 2.88 -4.11
CA GLY A 476 9.66 3.65 -3.81
C GLY A 476 8.35 3.01 -4.27
N TYR A 477 7.28 3.71 -3.95
CA TYR A 477 5.90 3.40 -4.31
C TYR A 477 5.20 4.69 -4.69
N LEU A 478 4.43 4.62 -5.76
CA LEU A 478 3.62 5.72 -6.27
C LEU A 478 2.17 5.27 -6.41
N HIS A 479 1.25 6.14 -6.02
CA HIS A 479 -0.13 6.10 -6.46
C HIS A 479 -0.60 7.50 -6.83
N TRP A 480 -1.32 7.60 -7.95
CA TRP A 480 -1.76 8.87 -8.52
C TRP A 480 -2.90 9.58 -7.73
N GLY A 481 -3.44 8.98 -6.66
CA GLY A 481 -4.78 9.34 -6.15
C GLY A 481 -4.88 9.62 -4.65
N PHE A 482 -4.37 10.73 -4.14
CA PHE A 482 -4.58 11.09 -2.73
C PHE A 482 -5.95 11.74 -2.47
N ASN A 483 -6.24 12.81 -3.20
CA ASN A 483 -7.42 13.67 -3.03
C ASN A 483 -7.99 14.16 -4.38
N PHE A 484 -7.92 13.34 -5.43
CA PHE A 484 -8.48 13.70 -6.75
C PHE A 484 -10.01 13.58 -6.74
N TRP A 485 -10.63 14.34 -5.84
CA TRP A 485 -12.07 14.48 -5.70
C TRP A 485 -12.64 15.13 -6.96
N ASN A 486 -13.88 14.79 -7.30
CA ASN A 486 -14.55 15.33 -8.47
C ASN A 486 -15.88 15.94 -8.06
N LEU A 487 -16.19 17.10 -8.64
CA LEU A 487 -17.51 17.71 -8.49
C LEU A 487 -18.50 16.99 -9.38
N ASN A 488 -19.45 16.32 -8.77
CA ASN A 488 -20.62 15.80 -9.47
C ASN A 488 -21.86 16.41 -8.82
N SER A 489 -22.28 17.57 -9.32
CA SER A 489 -23.52 18.22 -8.90
C SER A 489 -24.70 17.24 -9.03
N ALA A 490 -25.69 17.32 -8.14
CA ALA A 490 -26.92 16.54 -8.27
C ALA A 490 -27.66 16.88 -9.57
N SER A 491 -27.45 18.10 -10.10
CA SER A 491 -28.00 18.55 -11.37
C SER A 491 -27.26 18.06 -12.61
N GLY A 492 -26.06 17.47 -12.49
CA GLY A 492 -25.27 17.04 -13.65
C GLY A 492 -26.01 16.05 -14.55
N ASN A 493 -26.04 16.33 -15.86
CA ASN A 493 -26.77 15.64 -16.92
C ASN A 493 -28.27 15.44 -16.64
N ARG A 494 -28.87 16.27 -15.78
CA ARG A 494 -30.29 16.17 -15.44
C ARG A 494 -31.16 16.96 -16.41
N PRO A 495 -32.37 16.48 -16.71
CA PRO A 495 -33.30 17.19 -17.58
C PRO A 495 -33.62 18.60 -17.07
N VAL A 496 -33.56 19.57 -17.97
CA VAL A 496 -33.95 20.95 -17.72
C VAL A 496 -35.18 21.30 -18.54
N THR A 497 -36.15 21.91 -17.88
CA THR A 497 -37.29 22.59 -18.53
C THR A 497 -37.17 24.09 -18.30
N ALA A 498 -37.65 24.89 -19.24
CA ALA A 498 -37.54 26.35 -19.17
C ALA A 498 -38.83 27.03 -19.66
N SER A 499 -39.02 28.29 -19.26
CA SER A 499 -40.09 29.16 -19.78
C SER A 499 -39.99 29.37 -21.29
N SER A 500 -38.78 29.54 -21.79
CA SER A 500 -38.44 29.62 -23.20
C SER A 500 -36.99 29.19 -23.42
N SER A 501 -36.63 28.80 -24.64
CA SER A 501 -35.24 28.40 -24.94
C SER A 501 -34.83 28.78 -26.36
N TYR A 502 -33.58 29.17 -26.51
CA TYR A 502 -32.89 29.30 -27.78
C TYR A 502 -32.03 28.06 -28.01
N GLU A 503 -32.40 27.21 -28.96
CA GLU A 503 -31.80 25.88 -29.19
C GLU A 503 -30.87 25.90 -30.42
N ALA A 504 -29.92 26.83 -30.45
CA ALA A 504 -28.98 27.01 -31.56
C ALA A 504 -27.71 27.73 -31.12
N ALA A 505 -26.65 27.65 -31.93
CA ALA A 505 -25.38 28.34 -31.71
C ALA A 505 -24.75 28.06 -30.34
N GLY A 506 -24.77 26.79 -29.91
CA GLY A 506 -24.23 26.35 -28.62
C GLY A 506 -25.18 26.53 -27.44
N TRP A 507 -26.32 27.21 -27.61
CA TRP A 507 -27.35 27.33 -26.58
C TRP A 507 -28.31 26.14 -26.62
N SER A 508 -28.59 25.54 -25.46
CA SER A 508 -29.60 24.51 -25.28
C SER A 508 -29.98 24.36 -23.80
N THR A 509 -31.19 23.90 -23.48
CA THR A 509 -31.50 23.46 -22.11
C THR A 509 -30.63 22.28 -21.67
N ALA A 510 -30.19 21.42 -22.60
CA ALA A 510 -29.32 20.28 -22.29
C ALA A 510 -27.91 20.71 -21.86
N ASN A 511 -27.45 21.86 -22.33
CA ASN A 511 -26.12 22.39 -22.05
C ASN A 511 -26.04 23.11 -20.69
N LEU A 512 -27.17 23.30 -20.01
CA LEU A 512 -27.20 24.00 -18.73
C LEU A 512 -26.77 23.11 -17.55
N THR A 513 -26.75 21.80 -17.76
CA THR A 513 -26.39 20.79 -16.76
C THR A 513 -25.31 19.84 -17.28
N ASP A 514 -24.60 20.20 -18.35
CA ASP A 514 -23.66 19.29 -19.03
C ASP A 514 -22.27 19.23 -18.37
N GLY A 515 -22.05 20.07 -17.35
CA GLY A 515 -20.79 20.19 -16.62
C GLY A 515 -19.80 21.18 -17.22
N THR A 516 -20.16 21.88 -18.30
CA THR A 516 -19.34 22.92 -18.93
C THR A 516 -19.61 24.27 -18.27
N ILE A 517 -18.79 24.62 -17.27
CA ILE A 517 -18.97 25.86 -16.49
C ILE A 517 -18.60 27.16 -17.23
N SER A 518 -18.01 27.05 -18.43
CA SER A 518 -17.59 28.17 -19.29
C SER A 518 -18.35 28.16 -20.63
N SER A 519 -18.60 29.33 -21.21
CA SER A 519 -19.30 29.48 -22.49
C SER A 519 -18.37 29.18 -23.68
N LEU A 520 -18.34 27.92 -24.09
CA LEU A 520 -17.60 27.44 -25.26
C LEU A 520 -18.49 27.44 -26.52
N PRO A 521 -17.94 27.57 -27.74
CA PRO A 521 -18.74 27.51 -28.97
C PRO A 521 -19.60 26.25 -29.13
N SER A 522 -19.16 25.13 -28.55
CA SER A 522 -19.88 23.85 -28.53
C SER A 522 -20.89 23.72 -27.38
N SER A 523 -20.74 24.49 -26.30
CA SER A 523 -21.64 24.53 -25.16
C SER A 523 -21.61 25.92 -24.51
N MET A 524 -22.58 26.75 -24.87
CA MET A 524 -22.74 28.11 -24.32
C MET A 524 -23.57 28.13 -23.03
N GLY A 525 -24.22 27.01 -22.70
CA GLY A 525 -25.24 26.89 -21.66
C GLY A 525 -26.67 27.09 -22.19
N TRP A 526 -27.54 27.72 -21.40
CA TRP A 526 -28.93 28.02 -21.76
C TRP A 526 -29.18 29.52 -21.93
N SER A 527 -30.04 29.86 -22.89
CA SER A 527 -30.53 31.21 -23.13
C SER A 527 -32.04 31.22 -23.35
N SER A 528 -32.73 32.14 -22.69
CA SER A 528 -34.14 32.42 -22.99
C SER A 528 -34.31 33.02 -24.39
N SER A 529 -35.50 32.86 -24.98
CA SER A 529 -35.81 33.29 -26.35
C SER A 529 -37.11 34.09 -26.51
N SER A 530 -37.92 34.22 -25.46
CA SER A 530 -39.18 34.96 -25.49
C SER A 530 -39.00 36.43 -25.10
N ASN A 531 -39.91 37.30 -25.54
CA ASN A 531 -40.10 38.68 -25.05
C ASN A 531 -38.85 39.57 -24.92
N THR A 532 -37.81 39.31 -25.71
CA THR A 532 -36.46 39.90 -25.55
C THR A 532 -36.39 41.42 -25.72
N GLY A 533 -37.41 42.06 -26.28
CA GLY A 533 -37.48 43.52 -26.45
C GLY A 533 -37.84 44.31 -25.18
N VAL A 534 -38.30 43.64 -24.11
CA VAL A 534 -38.70 44.27 -22.85
C VAL A 534 -38.24 43.43 -21.66
N ASN A 535 -38.06 44.06 -20.50
CA ASN A 535 -37.83 43.33 -19.26
C ASN A 535 -39.05 42.46 -18.88
N HIS A 536 -38.83 41.19 -18.55
CA HIS A 536 -39.85 40.18 -18.28
C HIS A 536 -39.28 39.07 -17.39
N SER A 537 -40.13 38.13 -16.95
CA SER A 537 -39.69 36.97 -16.18
C SER A 537 -39.35 35.76 -17.05
N GLU A 538 -38.29 35.05 -16.68
CA GLU A 538 -37.89 33.77 -17.27
C GLU A 538 -37.53 32.79 -16.14
N TRP A 539 -37.69 31.49 -16.38
CA TRP A 539 -37.37 30.45 -15.40
C TRP A 539 -36.78 29.20 -16.04
N ILE A 540 -36.01 28.47 -15.25
CA ILE A 540 -35.52 27.12 -15.53
C ILE A 540 -35.85 26.21 -14.36
N THR A 541 -36.12 24.94 -14.62
CA THR A 541 -36.34 23.89 -13.62
C THR A 541 -35.51 22.67 -13.96
N VAL A 542 -34.68 22.23 -13.02
CA VAL A 542 -33.89 20.99 -13.08
C VAL A 542 -34.64 19.88 -12.35
N ASP A 543 -34.84 18.72 -12.99
CA ASP A 543 -35.31 17.49 -12.34
C ASP A 543 -34.11 16.62 -11.92
N LEU A 544 -33.79 16.61 -10.62
CA LEU A 544 -32.72 15.80 -10.03
C LEU A 544 -32.98 14.28 -10.12
N GLY A 545 -34.15 13.87 -10.61
CA GLY A 545 -34.55 12.48 -10.88
C GLY A 545 -34.97 11.68 -9.65
N ALA A 546 -34.46 12.03 -8.47
CA ALA A 546 -34.85 11.47 -7.18
C ALA A 546 -34.84 12.55 -6.09
N SER A 547 -35.59 12.29 -5.01
CA SER A 547 -35.55 13.12 -3.80
C SER A 547 -34.12 13.10 -3.23
N THR A 548 -33.50 14.28 -3.18
CA THR A 548 -32.10 14.50 -2.84
C THR A 548 -32.01 15.63 -1.82
N GLU A 549 -31.19 15.48 -0.79
CA GLU A 549 -30.90 16.61 0.10
C GLU A 549 -30.08 17.66 -0.65
N VAL A 550 -30.60 18.88 -0.76
CA VAL A 550 -29.93 20.01 -1.42
C VAL A 550 -29.76 21.17 -0.45
N ARG A 551 -28.62 21.88 -0.58
CA ARG A 551 -28.26 22.99 0.30
C ARG A 551 -27.51 24.12 -0.39
N LYS A 552 -27.18 23.96 -1.67
CA LYS A 552 -26.48 24.96 -2.47
C LYS A 552 -26.92 24.89 -3.93
N ALA A 553 -27.06 26.05 -4.55
CA ALA A 553 -27.13 26.19 -5.99
C ALA A 553 -26.07 27.20 -6.45
N THR A 554 -25.30 26.85 -7.47
CA THR A 554 -24.31 27.72 -8.12
C THR A 554 -24.80 28.02 -9.52
N LEU A 555 -24.87 29.30 -9.85
CA LEU A 555 -25.33 29.78 -11.15
C LEU A 555 -24.13 30.33 -11.91
N PHE A 556 -23.66 29.62 -12.92
CA PHE A 556 -22.49 30.03 -13.69
C PHE A 556 -22.94 31.04 -14.75
N PRO A 557 -22.44 32.30 -14.71
CA PRO A 557 -22.77 33.29 -15.73
C PRO A 557 -22.09 32.91 -17.05
N ARG A 558 -22.66 33.37 -18.16
CA ARG A 558 -21.93 33.34 -19.44
C ARG A 558 -20.64 34.14 -19.33
N ASP A 559 -19.56 33.67 -19.95
CA ASP A 559 -18.22 34.28 -19.81
C ASP A 559 -17.56 34.67 -21.16
N ASP A 560 -18.30 34.60 -22.27
CA ASP A 560 -17.82 34.85 -23.62
C ASP A 560 -17.60 36.34 -23.94
N GLY A 561 -16.33 36.75 -24.00
CA GLY A 561 -15.89 38.03 -24.54
C GLY A 561 -16.64 39.25 -23.94
N ALA A 562 -17.19 40.09 -24.82
CA ALA A 562 -17.91 41.30 -24.43
C ALA A 562 -19.27 41.03 -23.74
N ASN A 563 -19.80 39.80 -23.83
CA ASN A 563 -21.07 39.43 -23.22
C ASN A 563 -20.94 38.89 -21.80
N ARG A 564 -19.72 38.82 -21.26
CA ARG A 564 -19.45 38.30 -19.92
C ARG A 564 -20.42 38.86 -18.86
N GLY A 565 -21.11 37.95 -18.16
CA GLY A 565 -22.06 38.27 -17.09
C GLY A 565 -23.39 38.89 -17.55
N TYR A 566 -23.54 39.26 -18.83
CA TYR A 566 -24.84 39.67 -19.36
C TYR A 566 -25.78 38.48 -19.46
N GLY A 567 -27.08 38.71 -19.30
CA GLY A 567 -28.06 37.64 -19.19
C GLY A 567 -28.20 37.03 -17.79
N PHE A 568 -27.28 37.29 -16.85
CA PHE A 568 -27.52 36.95 -15.43
C PHE A 568 -28.63 37.86 -14.85
N PRO A 569 -29.65 37.31 -14.15
CA PRO A 569 -30.78 38.10 -13.65
C PRO A 569 -30.36 39.09 -12.54
N ILE A 570 -31.05 40.23 -12.48
CA ILE A 570 -30.88 41.25 -11.43
C ILE A 570 -31.66 40.84 -10.18
N ASP A 571 -32.93 40.45 -10.37
CA ASP A 571 -33.80 39.96 -9.30
C ASP A 571 -34.22 38.54 -9.65
N PHE A 572 -34.01 37.60 -8.75
CA PHE A 572 -34.35 36.20 -8.95
C PHE A 572 -34.57 35.45 -7.63
N SER A 573 -35.22 34.30 -7.72
CA SER A 573 -35.43 33.40 -6.59
C SER A 573 -35.10 31.96 -6.95
N ILE A 574 -34.66 31.20 -5.95
CA ILE A 574 -34.40 29.76 -6.04
C ILE A 574 -35.48 29.05 -5.26
N HIS A 575 -36.14 28.10 -5.91
CA HIS A 575 -37.20 27.29 -5.34
C HIS A 575 -36.86 25.82 -5.41
N VAL A 576 -37.32 25.06 -4.42
CA VAL A 576 -37.18 23.60 -4.36
C VAL A 576 -38.55 22.94 -4.22
N SER A 577 -38.70 21.73 -4.75
CA SER A 577 -39.94 20.95 -4.69
C SER A 577 -39.67 19.44 -4.75
N GLU A 578 -40.51 18.65 -4.09
CA GLU A 578 -40.50 17.18 -4.21
C GLU A 578 -41.37 16.69 -5.40
N ASP A 579 -42.35 17.48 -5.83
CA ASP A 579 -43.42 17.04 -6.74
C ASP A 579 -43.61 17.92 -7.99
N ASN A 580 -42.78 18.97 -8.15
CA ASN A 580 -42.84 19.95 -9.24
C ASN A 580 -44.13 20.80 -9.27
N VAL A 581 -44.89 20.81 -8.16
CA VAL A 581 -46.16 21.54 -8.02
C VAL A 581 -46.11 22.46 -6.81
N ASN A 582 -45.70 21.93 -5.66
CA ASN A 582 -45.58 22.65 -4.41
C ASN A 582 -44.14 23.13 -4.24
N TRP A 583 -43.94 24.45 -4.28
CA TRP A 583 -42.63 25.07 -4.28
C TRP A 583 -42.33 25.78 -2.97
N THR A 584 -41.13 25.55 -2.44
CA THR A 584 -40.58 26.30 -1.31
C THR A 584 -39.46 27.21 -1.80
N THR A 585 -39.56 28.51 -1.55
CA THR A 585 -38.47 29.45 -1.86
C THR A 585 -37.37 29.33 -0.82
N VAL A 586 -36.15 29.03 -1.27
CA VAL A 586 -34.98 28.88 -0.39
C VAL A 586 -34.01 30.05 -0.48
N VAL A 587 -34.05 30.81 -1.59
CA VAL A 587 -33.23 32.02 -1.81
C VAL A 587 -34.07 33.07 -2.53
N SER A 588 -33.85 34.35 -2.20
CA SER A 588 -34.42 35.49 -2.92
C SER A 588 -33.39 36.61 -3.00
N GLU A 589 -33.02 36.98 -4.21
CA GLU A 589 -32.01 37.99 -4.52
C GLU A 589 -32.65 39.19 -5.22
N THR A 590 -32.17 40.38 -4.87
CA THR A 590 -32.66 41.65 -5.44
C THR A 590 -31.49 42.59 -5.67
N GLY A 591 -31.41 43.19 -6.86
CA GLY A 591 -30.34 44.12 -7.22
C GLY A 591 -28.98 43.45 -7.41
N HIS A 592 -28.93 42.17 -7.77
CA HIS A 592 -27.68 41.44 -7.94
C HIS A 592 -26.81 42.10 -9.04
N PRO A 593 -25.54 42.42 -8.75
CA PRO A 593 -24.66 43.05 -9.72
C PRO A 593 -24.38 42.12 -10.90
N GLN A 594 -23.84 42.66 -11.99
CA GLN A 594 -23.36 41.84 -13.09
C GLN A 594 -22.12 41.06 -12.63
N PRO A 595 -22.11 39.72 -12.72
CA PRO A 595 -20.89 38.95 -12.46
C PRO A 595 -19.80 39.33 -13.47
N THR A 596 -18.61 39.69 -12.99
CA THR A 596 -17.49 40.14 -13.87
C THR A 596 -16.18 39.39 -13.63
N VAL A 597 -16.08 38.61 -12.55
CA VAL A 597 -14.90 37.82 -12.16
C VAL A 597 -15.12 36.36 -12.55
N TYR A 598 -14.09 35.73 -13.14
CA TYR A 598 -14.15 34.35 -13.67
C TYR A 598 -14.25 33.29 -12.56
N ASP A 599 -13.54 33.48 -11.44
CA ASP A 599 -13.38 32.47 -10.37
C ASP A 599 -14.43 32.55 -9.24
N GLU A 600 -15.44 33.41 -9.35
CA GLU A 600 -16.45 33.64 -8.30
C GLU A 600 -17.87 33.47 -8.84
N ALA A 601 -18.20 32.26 -9.32
CA ALA A 601 -19.56 31.95 -9.74
C ALA A 601 -20.54 32.17 -8.57
N PRO A 602 -21.59 33.00 -8.75
CA PRO A 602 -22.56 33.27 -7.70
C PRO A 602 -23.15 31.98 -7.13
N SER A 603 -22.94 31.79 -5.84
CA SER A 603 -23.24 30.58 -5.09
C SER A 603 -24.18 30.91 -3.94
N PHE A 604 -25.31 30.21 -3.88
CA PHE A 604 -26.36 30.48 -2.91
C PHE A 604 -26.56 29.26 -2.02
N SER A 605 -26.14 29.37 -0.77
CA SER A 605 -26.36 28.35 0.25
C SER A 605 -27.65 28.61 1.02
N PHE A 606 -28.34 27.54 1.37
CA PHE A 606 -29.57 27.55 2.15
C PHE A 606 -29.59 26.35 3.10
N ALA A 607 -30.53 26.34 4.07
CA ALA A 607 -30.67 25.20 4.98
C ALA A 607 -30.90 23.90 4.18
N PRO A 608 -30.38 22.74 4.59
CA PRO A 608 -30.62 21.48 3.90
C PRO A 608 -32.11 21.20 3.74
N VAL A 609 -32.55 20.90 2.52
CA VAL A 609 -33.94 20.57 2.19
C VAL A 609 -33.95 19.37 1.24
N SER A 610 -34.81 18.40 1.52
CA SER A 610 -35.09 17.30 0.58
C SER A 610 -35.89 17.82 -0.61
N ALA A 611 -35.38 17.61 -1.82
CA ALA A 611 -36.03 18.06 -3.04
C ALA A 611 -35.68 17.16 -4.24
N ARG A 612 -36.60 17.05 -5.19
CA ARG A 612 -36.35 16.46 -6.50
C ARG A 612 -36.20 17.51 -7.60
N TYR A 613 -36.85 18.67 -7.46
CA TYR A 613 -36.86 19.72 -8.46
C TYR A 613 -36.28 21.01 -7.89
N VAL A 614 -35.45 21.69 -8.67
CA VAL A 614 -34.91 23.01 -8.35
C VAL A 614 -35.22 23.98 -9.47
N LYS A 615 -35.87 25.10 -9.15
CA LYS A 615 -36.27 26.13 -10.11
C LYS A 615 -35.57 27.44 -9.81
N ILE A 616 -34.99 28.07 -10.84
CA ILE A 616 -34.52 29.45 -10.80
C ILE A 616 -35.51 30.31 -11.57
N GLU A 617 -36.03 31.35 -10.92
CA GLU A 617 -36.99 32.27 -11.52
C GLU A 617 -36.43 33.69 -11.49
N GLY A 618 -36.02 34.20 -12.66
CA GLY A 618 -35.59 35.58 -12.85
C GLY A 618 -36.79 36.47 -13.15
N THR A 619 -36.92 37.59 -12.44
CA THR A 619 -38.06 38.52 -12.56
C THR A 619 -37.68 39.92 -13.01
N ASN A 620 -36.37 40.23 -13.00
CA ASN A 620 -35.82 41.47 -13.50
C ASN A 620 -34.51 41.18 -14.24
N LEU A 621 -34.50 41.41 -15.54
CA LEU A 621 -33.39 41.08 -16.44
C LEU A 621 -32.64 42.35 -16.87
N ARG A 622 -31.34 42.18 -17.15
CA ARG A 622 -30.49 43.27 -17.65
C ARG A 622 -30.48 43.27 -19.18
N SER A 623 -30.69 44.42 -19.79
CA SER A 623 -30.48 44.59 -21.24
C SER A 623 -29.01 44.41 -21.59
N ASN A 624 -28.69 43.63 -22.63
CA ASN A 624 -27.32 43.46 -23.12
C ASN A 624 -27.06 44.37 -24.34
N PRO A 625 -26.21 45.42 -24.23
CA PRO A 625 -25.87 46.29 -25.36
C PRO A 625 -25.19 45.55 -26.52
N ASN A 626 -24.50 44.44 -26.23
CA ASN A 626 -23.80 43.63 -27.23
C ASN A 626 -24.72 42.61 -27.93
N ASP A 627 -25.97 42.47 -27.48
CA ASP A 627 -27.03 41.67 -28.10
C ASP A 627 -28.23 42.56 -28.47
N GLY A 628 -27.95 43.70 -29.12
CA GLY A 628 -28.99 44.60 -29.63
C GLY A 628 -29.89 45.24 -28.56
N GLY A 629 -29.48 45.25 -27.29
CA GLY A 629 -30.29 45.72 -26.16
C GLY A 629 -31.30 44.70 -25.64
N ALA A 630 -31.18 43.42 -26.01
CA ALA A 630 -32.10 42.38 -25.61
C ALA A 630 -32.06 42.09 -24.09
N TYR A 631 -33.23 41.79 -23.53
CA TYR A 631 -33.41 41.26 -22.17
C TYR A 631 -33.51 39.73 -22.26
N ARG A 632 -32.48 39.03 -21.81
CA ARG A 632 -32.46 37.56 -21.75
C ARG A 632 -32.07 37.10 -20.35
N MET A 633 -32.49 35.89 -19.99
CA MET A 633 -31.86 35.14 -18.92
C MET A 633 -30.92 34.12 -19.55
N GLN A 634 -29.64 34.13 -19.17
CA GLN A 634 -28.61 33.26 -19.75
C GLN A 634 -27.63 32.81 -18.67
N LEU A 635 -27.32 31.52 -18.69
CA LEU A 635 -26.39 30.88 -17.76
C LEU A 635 -25.54 29.87 -18.55
N ALA A 636 -24.25 29.79 -18.23
CA ALA A 636 -23.36 28.78 -18.78
C ALA A 636 -23.70 27.40 -18.22
N GLU A 637 -23.95 27.32 -16.90
CA GLU A 637 -24.22 26.06 -16.19
C GLU A 637 -25.04 26.36 -14.91
N ILE A 638 -25.78 25.36 -14.43
CA ILE A 638 -26.34 25.33 -13.07
C ILE A 638 -25.89 24.07 -12.34
N ALA A 639 -25.26 24.29 -11.20
CA ALA A 639 -24.86 23.19 -10.32
C ALA A 639 -25.63 23.24 -8.99
N VAL A 640 -26.48 22.24 -8.78
CA VAL A 640 -27.21 22.01 -7.52
C VAL A 640 -26.45 20.97 -6.71
N TYR A 641 -26.30 21.22 -5.42
CA TYR A 641 -25.49 20.35 -4.56
C TYR A 641 -26.12 20.05 -3.20
N GLY A 642 -25.89 18.82 -2.75
CA GLY A 642 -26.17 18.26 -1.44
C GLY A 642 -24.92 18.05 -0.58
N MET A 643 -25.03 17.19 0.42
CA MET A 643 -23.92 16.92 1.35
C MET A 643 -22.83 16.00 0.76
N ASP A 644 -23.19 15.11 -0.15
CA ASP A 644 -22.33 14.02 -0.65
C ASP A 644 -21.86 14.19 -2.12
N ASP A 645 -22.08 15.35 -2.74
CA ASP A 645 -21.85 15.56 -4.18
C ASP A 645 -20.38 15.75 -4.61
N VAL A 646 -19.44 15.71 -3.65
CA VAL A 646 -18.00 15.93 -3.90
C VAL A 646 -17.18 14.63 -3.86
N LEU A 647 -17.83 13.49 -3.62
CA LEU A 647 -17.15 12.22 -3.32
C LEU A 647 -17.76 11.01 -4.06
N LYS A 648 -18.23 11.21 -5.30
CA LYS A 648 -18.86 10.13 -6.09
C LYS A 648 -17.83 9.17 -6.73
N GLU A 649 -16.98 8.54 -5.91
CA GLU A 649 -16.10 7.44 -6.37
C GLU A 649 -16.90 6.19 -6.71
N ALA A 650 -18.01 6.02 -6.01
CA ALA A 650 -18.96 4.94 -6.16
C ALA A 650 -19.52 4.76 -7.58
N ASP A 651 -19.40 5.79 -8.42
CA ASP A 651 -19.85 5.81 -9.82
C ASP A 651 -18.73 5.40 -10.79
N THR A 652 -17.50 5.27 -10.30
CA THR A 652 -16.36 4.84 -11.10
C THR A 652 -16.26 3.32 -11.13
N PRO A 653 -15.71 2.72 -12.20
CA PRO A 653 -15.43 1.29 -12.26
C PRO A 653 -14.54 0.75 -11.14
N THR A 654 -13.80 1.62 -10.44
CA THR A 654 -12.73 1.27 -9.50
C THR A 654 -12.81 2.17 -8.25
N PRO A 655 -13.86 2.06 -7.43
CA PRO A 655 -14.04 2.89 -6.24
C PRO A 655 -12.85 2.74 -5.29
N GLY A 656 -12.34 3.85 -4.75
CA GLY A 656 -11.15 3.93 -3.89
C GLY A 656 -9.84 4.25 -4.61
N ASP A 657 -9.81 4.28 -5.94
CA ASP A 657 -8.57 4.54 -6.67
C ASP A 657 -8.14 6.02 -6.64
N ARG A 658 -9.10 6.95 -6.77
CA ARG A 658 -8.85 8.39 -6.99
C ARG A 658 -8.51 9.14 -5.70
N TRP A 659 -9.00 8.67 -4.57
CA TRP A 659 -8.64 9.26 -3.28
C TRP A 659 -8.57 8.25 -2.14
N LEU A 660 -7.69 8.59 -1.21
CA LEU A 660 -7.45 7.89 0.03
C LEU A 660 -8.02 8.64 1.24
N VAL A 661 -8.29 9.94 1.08
CA VAL A 661 -8.78 10.82 2.16
C VAL A 661 -10.08 11.49 1.78
N TYR A 662 -10.81 11.94 2.80
CA TYR A 662 -12.07 12.66 2.62
C TYR A 662 -11.96 14.07 3.18
N PRO A 663 -12.67 15.04 2.59
CA PRO A 663 -12.60 16.41 3.05
C PRO A 663 -13.35 16.62 4.36
N ASP A 664 -12.69 17.25 5.33
CA ASP A 664 -13.33 17.78 6.53
C ASP A 664 -13.48 19.30 6.44
N LYS A 665 -14.59 19.72 5.84
CA LYS A 665 -14.92 21.14 5.68
C LYS A 665 -14.99 21.87 7.01
N ALA A 666 -15.54 21.25 8.05
CA ALA A 666 -15.84 21.93 9.31
C ALA A 666 -14.58 22.41 10.02
N ASN A 667 -13.48 21.66 9.87
CA ASN A 667 -12.21 21.96 10.49
C ASN A 667 -11.13 22.42 9.50
N LEU A 668 -11.47 22.67 8.23
CA LEU A 668 -10.51 22.92 7.15
C LEU A 668 -9.39 21.84 7.10
N GLY A 669 -9.79 20.58 7.31
CA GLY A 669 -8.90 19.44 7.48
C GLY A 669 -9.25 18.25 6.59
N LEU A 670 -8.81 17.07 7.00
CA LEU A 670 -9.07 15.79 6.33
C LEU A 670 -9.63 14.78 7.33
N PHE A 671 -10.62 14.01 6.89
CA PHE A 671 -10.90 12.71 7.48
C PHE A 671 -9.98 11.66 6.84
N GLU A 672 -9.47 10.77 7.68
CA GLU A 672 -8.66 9.64 7.27
C GLU A 672 -9.55 8.50 6.72
N SER A 673 -8.93 7.46 6.19
CA SER A 673 -9.61 6.22 5.80
C SER A 673 -8.92 5.00 6.42
N ILE A 674 -9.67 3.91 6.58
CA ILE A 674 -9.09 2.63 7.02
C ILE A 674 -8.10 2.10 5.98
N ARG A 675 -8.27 2.44 4.69
CA ARG A 675 -7.30 2.14 3.63
C ARG A 675 -5.99 2.91 3.81
N GLY A 676 -6.05 4.19 4.17
CA GLY A 676 -4.85 4.99 4.44
C GLY A 676 -4.11 4.56 5.70
N GLU A 677 -4.81 4.04 6.71
CA GLU A 677 -4.18 3.40 7.87
C GLU A 677 -3.58 2.02 7.49
N ALA A 678 -4.21 1.25 6.61
CA ALA A 678 -3.64 0.00 6.09
C ALA A 678 -2.37 0.24 5.23
N GLU A 679 -2.37 1.28 4.38
CA GLU A 679 -1.18 1.69 3.63
C GLU A 679 -0.03 2.06 4.59
N LEU A 680 -0.33 2.83 5.65
CA LEU A 680 0.64 3.14 6.71
C LEU A 680 1.22 1.88 7.38
N GLU A 681 0.39 0.87 7.68
CA GLU A 681 0.88 -0.39 8.23
C GLU A 681 1.91 -1.05 7.29
N GLY A 682 1.61 -1.14 6.00
CA GLY A 682 2.52 -1.72 5.01
C GLY A 682 3.82 -0.91 4.84
N ILE A 683 3.74 0.44 4.84
CA ILE A 683 4.92 1.30 4.78
C ILE A 683 5.85 1.05 5.98
N GLN A 684 5.29 0.95 7.19
CA GLN A 684 6.05 0.68 8.41
C GLN A 684 6.63 -0.74 8.42
N ASP A 685 5.89 -1.75 7.94
CA ASP A 685 6.38 -3.11 7.78
C ASP A 685 7.58 -3.18 6.83
N ARG A 686 7.53 -2.44 5.71
CA ARG A 686 8.66 -2.36 4.78
C ARG A 686 9.90 -1.72 5.40
N GLU A 687 9.73 -0.71 6.26
CA GLU A 687 10.86 -0.16 7.04
C GLU A 687 11.43 -1.18 8.04
N LEU A 688 10.59 -1.94 8.73
CA LEU A 688 11.03 -2.99 9.64
C LEU A 688 11.79 -4.11 8.89
N LEU A 689 11.32 -4.50 7.71
CA LEU A 689 12.01 -5.44 6.84
C LEU A 689 13.39 -4.94 6.43
N MET A 690 13.52 -3.65 6.09
CA MET A 690 14.82 -3.05 5.78
C MET A 690 15.76 -3.10 6.98
N LEU A 691 15.29 -2.74 8.18
CA LEU A 691 16.09 -2.85 9.40
C LEU A 691 16.52 -4.28 9.67
N LEU A 692 15.64 -5.26 9.44
CA LEU A 692 15.98 -6.67 9.60
C LEU A 692 17.03 -7.09 8.56
N ALA A 693 16.88 -6.64 7.32
CA ALA A 693 17.76 -6.98 6.22
C ALA A 693 19.20 -6.49 6.42
N GLU A 694 19.43 -5.43 7.21
CA GLU A 694 20.77 -4.98 7.58
C GLU A 694 21.58 -6.05 8.33
N SER A 695 20.91 -6.94 9.07
CA SER A 695 21.57 -7.97 9.90
C SER A 695 21.24 -9.41 9.48
N LYS A 696 20.06 -9.63 8.89
CA LYS A 696 19.51 -10.94 8.51
C LYS A 696 18.79 -10.82 7.15
N PRO A 697 19.50 -10.49 6.05
CA PRO A 697 18.91 -10.24 4.73
C PRO A 697 18.08 -11.41 4.21
N ASP A 698 18.59 -12.64 4.34
CA ASP A 698 17.90 -13.83 3.85
C ASP A 698 16.61 -14.09 4.62
N LEU A 699 16.61 -13.84 5.93
CA LEU A 699 15.42 -13.98 6.76
C LEU A 699 14.37 -12.93 6.40
N ALA A 700 14.77 -11.67 6.22
CA ALA A 700 13.86 -10.60 5.82
C ALA A 700 13.21 -10.91 4.46
N GLN A 701 14.01 -11.34 3.48
CA GLN A 701 13.53 -11.76 2.17
C GLN A 701 12.57 -12.94 2.28
N ASN A 702 12.96 -14.00 3.00
CA ASN A 702 12.11 -15.17 3.24
C ASN A 702 10.77 -14.80 3.88
N ILE A 703 10.75 -13.91 4.87
CA ILE A 703 9.52 -13.42 5.51
C ILE A 703 8.64 -12.67 4.50
N ALA A 704 9.22 -11.86 3.62
CA ALA A 704 8.46 -11.19 2.56
C ALA A 704 7.93 -12.16 1.50
N GLU A 705 8.73 -13.16 1.11
CA GLU A 705 8.35 -14.20 0.14
C GLU A 705 7.25 -15.14 0.67
N ALA A 706 7.06 -15.22 1.99
CA ALA A 706 5.94 -15.94 2.60
C ALA A 706 4.59 -15.23 2.43
N LEU A 707 4.58 -13.92 2.21
CA LEU A 707 3.36 -13.16 1.96
C LEU A 707 3.16 -12.87 0.48
N ILE A 708 4.23 -12.57 -0.26
CA ILE A 708 4.17 -12.31 -1.70
C ILE A 708 4.85 -13.47 -2.40
N TYR A 709 4.14 -14.35 -3.13
CA TYR A 709 4.75 -15.45 -3.90
C TYR A 709 5.09 -15.04 -5.33
N SER A 710 4.22 -14.22 -5.93
CA SER A 710 4.38 -13.49 -7.19
C SER A 710 3.49 -12.24 -7.12
N GLY A 711 3.47 -11.39 -8.15
CA GLY A 711 2.58 -10.23 -8.12
C GLY A 711 1.08 -10.54 -8.24
N THR A 712 0.71 -11.77 -8.64
CA THR A 712 -0.69 -12.24 -8.69
C THR A 712 -0.98 -13.37 -7.71
N SER A 713 -0.02 -13.75 -6.87
CA SER A 713 -0.20 -14.82 -5.88
C SER A 713 0.45 -14.41 -4.57
N TYR A 714 -0.38 -14.25 -3.53
CA TYR A 714 0.03 -13.78 -2.22
C TYR A 714 -0.91 -14.27 -1.13
N ASN A 715 -0.45 -14.19 0.11
CA ASN A 715 -1.23 -14.50 1.29
C ASN A 715 -1.91 -13.23 1.83
N ALA A 716 -3.21 -13.10 1.57
CA ALA A 716 -4.03 -11.97 2.01
C ALA A 716 -4.67 -12.18 3.40
N ASP A 717 -4.30 -13.25 4.13
CA ASP A 717 -4.81 -13.51 5.48
C ASP A 717 -4.21 -12.52 6.48
N GLY A 718 -5.09 -11.82 7.21
CA GLY A 718 -4.66 -10.79 8.18
C GLY A 718 -3.82 -11.37 9.33
N ASN A 719 -4.08 -12.61 9.75
CA ASN A 719 -3.26 -13.25 10.77
C ASN A 719 -1.88 -13.63 10.23
N ALA A 720 -1.77 -14.12 8.99
CA ALA A 720 -0.48 -14.35 8.34
C ALA A 720 0.37 -13.08 8.25
N ILE A 721 -0.23 -11.94 7.86
CA ILE A 721 0.45 -10.63 7.83
C ILE A 721 0.92 -10.24 9.24
N ARG A 722 0.04 -10.34 10.24
CA ARG A 722 0.38 -10.06 11.64
C ARG A 722 1.52 -10.95 12.16
N MET A 723 1.54 -12.23 11.80
CA MET A 723 2.59 -13.17 12.19
C MET A 723 3.92 -12.88 11.49
N ALA A 724 3.90 -12.58 10.19
CA ALA A 724 5.10 -12.16 9.45
C ALA A 724 5.71 -10.89 10.08
N ARG A 725 4.88 -9.90 10.41
CA ARG A 725 5.30 -8.72 11.15
C ARG A 725 5.88 -9.06 12.52
N GLN A 726 5.22 -9.92 13.28
CA GLN A 726 5.72 -10.35 14.57
C GLN A 726 7.10 -11.02 14.44
N ALA A 727 7.30 -11.83 13.39
CA ALA A 727 8.59 -12.44 13.08
C ALA A 727 9.70 -11.39 12.93
N ILE A 728 9.42 -10.31 12.21
CA ILE A 728 10.38 -9.23 12.00
C ILE A 728 10.76 -8.58 13.34
N LEU A 729 9.75 -8.19 14.12
CA LEU A 729 9.95 -7.52 15.41
C LEU A 729 10.66 -8.40 16.44
N ASP A 730 10.26 -9.67 16.57
CA ASP A 730 10.92 -10.62 17.47
C ASP A 730 12.38 -10.86 17.04
N ASN A 731 12.69 -10.90 15.73
CA ASN A 731 14.08 -11.05 15.27
C ASN A 731 14.95 -9.82 15.46
N LEU A 732 14.39 -8.63 15.28
CA LEU A 732 15.06 -7.36 15.52
C LEU A 732 15.32 -7.15 17.02
N ALA A 733 14.40 -7.58 17.88
CA ALA A 733 14.56 -7.52 19.34
C ALA A 733 15.37 -8.70 19.93
N GLY A 734 15.82 -9.65 19.10
CA GLY A 734 16.59 -10.82 19.56
C GLY A 734 15.77 -11.90 20.29
N SER A 735 14.43 -11.86 20.19
CA SER A 735 13.49 -12.83 20.77
C SER A 735 12.89 -13.83 19.78
N GLY A 736 13.31 -13.81 18.51
CA GLY A 736 12.86 -14.75 17.48
C GLY A 736 13.37 -16.17 17.73
N ALA A 737 12.58 -16.99 18.42
CA ALA A 737 12.87 -18.40 18.67
C ALA A 737 11.98 -19.31 17.80
N ASN A 738 12.48 -20.51 17.51
CA ASN A 738 11.66 -21.58 16.95
C ASN A 738 10.83 -22.23 18.06
N GLU A 739 9.62 -22.64 17.72
CA GLU A 739 8.76 -23.52 18.49
C GLU A 739 8.93 -24.96 18.01
N THR A 740 8.87 -25.92 18.94
CA THR A 740 8.81 -27.34 18.61
C THR A 740 7.47 -27.89 19.06
N PHE A 741 6.63 -28.25 18.08
CA PHE A 741 5.38 -28.95 18.29
C PHE A 741 5.61 -30.46 18.20
N VAL A 742 5.00 -31.22 19.10
CA VAL A 742 5.07 -32.68 19.12
C VAL A 742 3.65 -33.23 19.15
N ASP A 743 3.36 -34.15 18.22
CA ASP A 743 2.14 -34.93 18.15
C ASP A 743 2.50 -36.40 18.38
N GLU A 744 1.98 -36.96 19.46
CA GLU A 744 2.20 -38.35 19.88
C GLU A 744 1.16 -39.31 19.25
N MET A 745 0.33 -38.81 18.31
CA MET A 745 -0.63 -39.60 17.52
C MET A 745 -1.65 -40.39 18.36
N ASP A 746 -1.91 -39.95 19.59
CA ASP A 746 -2.86 -40.53 20.55
C ASP A 746 -4.28 -39.99 20.38
N ASP A 747 -4.44 -38.84 19.71
CA ASP A 747 -5.71 -38.30 19.24
C ASP A 747 -5.55 -37.55 17.89
N PHE A 748 -6.58 -36.79 17.49
CA PHE A 748 -6.54 -35.94 16.29
C PHE A 748 -6.49 -34.44 16.62
N GLY A 749 -6.34 -34.06 17.89
CA GLY A 749 -6.40 -32.66 18.36
C GLY A 749 -5.27 -31.79 17.85
N GLY A 750 -4.11 -32.39 17.51
CA GLY A 750 -2.98 -31.71 16.89
C GLY A 750 -3.12 -31.45 15.38
N ILE A 751 -4.12 -32.06 14.73
CA ILE A 751 -4.30 -32.12 13.28
C ILE A 751 -5.35 -31.09 12.83
N TYR A 752 -4.96 -30.24 11.89
CA TYR A 752 -5.79 -29.15 11.35
C TYR A 752 -6.89 -29.67 10.42
N GLU A 753 -6.57 -30.60 9.52
CA GLU A 753 -7.50 -31.21 8.57
C GLU A 753 -7.12 -32.69 8.39
N ARG A 754 -8.11 -33.57 8.17
CA ARG A 754 -7.86 -34.98 7.83
C ARG A 754 -8.93 -35.56 6.94
N SER A 755 -8.57 -36.60 6.18
CA SER A 755 -9.53 -37.43 5.45
C SER A 755 -10.27 -38.41 6.38
N ALA A 756 -11.37 -38.97 5.90
CA ALA A 756 -12.35 -39.66 6.74
C ALA A 756 -11.89 -41.05 7.24
N ASN A 757 -11.06 -41.78 6.48
CA ASN A 757 -10.73 -43.18 6.78
C ASN A 757 -9.43 -43.32 7.57
N LEU A 758 -9.27 -42.50 8.62
CA LEU A 758 -8.14 -42.54 9.54
C LEU A 758 -8.62 -42.81 10.97
N THR A 759 -7.90 -43.69 11.68
CA THR A 759 -8.17 -44.03 13.09
C THR A 759 -6.88 -44.04 13.90
N VAL A 760 -7.01 -43.73 15.19
CA VAL A 760 -5.97 -44.02 16.19
C VAL A 760 -6.00 -45.51 16.52
N ASP A 761 -4.84 -46.15 16.63
CA ASP A 761 -4.66 -47.57 16.90
C ASP A 761 -3.59 -47.82 17.99
N GLY A 762 -4.05 -48.20 19.18
CA GLY A 762 -3.18 -48.63 20.29
C GLY A 762 -2.96 -50.14 20.39
N SER A 763 -3.48 -50.93 19.45
CA SER A 763 -3.40 -52.39 19.50
C SER A 763 -1.96 -52.90 19.31
N TYR A 764 -1.59 -53.91 20.09
CA TYR A 764 -0.26 -54.54 20.04
C TYR A 764 0.93 -53.60 20.29
N ALA A 765 0.73 -52.43 20.92
CA ALA A 765 1.78 -51.43 21.19
C ALA A 765 3.08 -52.04 21.78
N GLY A 766 2.96 -52.90 22.79
CA GLY A 766 4.11 -53.56 23.43
C GLY A 766 4.80 -54.65 22.61
N VAL A 767 4.25 -55.01 21.44
CA VAL A 767 4.82 -56.01 20.53
C VAL A 767 5.39 -55.35 19.28
N ILE A 768 4.62 -54.48 18.61
CA ILE A 768 5.01 -53.96 17.28
C ILE A 768 5.61 -52.55 17.29
N ALA A 769 5.38 -51.77 18.34
CA ALA A 769 5.68 -50.34 18.35
C ALA A 769 6.35 -49.86 19.65
N GLU A 770 7.16 -50.70 20.31
CA GLU A 770 7.97 -50.30 21.48
C GLU A 770 7.16 -49.67 22.65
N ASN A 771 5.91 -50.10 22.82
CA ASN A 771 4.90 -49.55 23.74
C ASN A 771 4.27 -48.21 23.34
N ASP A 772 4.47 -47.77 22.10
CA ASP A 772 3.75 -46.66 21.51
C ASP A 772 2.28 -47.04 21.26
N ALA A 773 1.39 -46.44 22.05
CA ALA A 773 -0.05 -46.66 21.99
C ALA A 773 -0.78 -45.60 21.15
N GLY A 774 -0.09 -44.55 20.69
CA GLY A 774 -0.63 -43.48 19.86
C GLY A 774 -0.12 -43.64 18.43
N ARG A 775 -0.93 -44.19 17.53
CA ARG A 775 -0.56 -44.35 16.13
C ARG A 775 -1.75 -44.13 15.23
N ILE A 776 -1.57 -43.35 14.16
CA ILE A 776 -2.60 -43.14 13.14
C ILE A 776 -2.34 -44.06 11.94
N ARG A 777 -3.38 -44.77 11.53
CA ARG A 777 -3.40 -45.63 10.34
C ARG A 777 -4.68 -45.42 9.53
N ARG A 778 -4.68 -45.94 8.29
CA ARG A 778 -5.88 -45.98 7.46
C ARG A 778 -6.85 -47.07 7.93
N THR A 779 -8.12 -46.91 7.60
CA THR A 779 -9.17 -47.94 7.75
C THR A 779 -9.71 -48.45 6.42
N ALA A 780 -9.12 -47.99 5.30
CA ALA A 780 -9.43 -48.41 3.94
C ALA A 780 -8.16 -48.32 3.07
N GLY A 781 -8.15 -49.05 1.94
CA GLY A 781 -7.06 -49.03 0.97
C GLY A 781 -6.98 -47.77 0.09
N SER A 782 -7.83 -46.77 0.33
CA SER A 782 -7.81 -45.47 -0.35
C SER A 782 -6.62 -44.60 0.08
N GLU A 783 -6.28 -43.60 -0.73
CA GLU A 783 -5.35 -42.55 -0.32
C GLU A 783 -6.00 -41.69 0.76
N GLU A 784 -5.26 -41.40 1.83
CA GLU A 784 -5.76 -40.65 2.99
C GLU A 784 -4.72 -39.60 3.40
N HIS A 785 -5.12 -38.55 4.11
CA HIS A 785 -4.21 -37.46 4.49
C HIS A 785 -4.51 -36.86 5.86
N ILE A 786 -3.47 -36.28 6.44
CA ILE A 786 -3.55 -35.34 7.57
C ILE A 786 -2.83 -34.04 7.18
N VAL A 787 -3.29 -32.91 7.70
CA VAL A 787 -2.67 -31.60 7.53
C VAL A 787 -2.41 -30.98 8.90
N TYR A 788 -1.20 -30.48 9.09
CA TYR A 788 -0.84 -29.61 10.20
C TYR A 788 -0.89 -28.16 9.75
N ASN A 789 -1.34 -27.26 10.63
CA ASN A 789 -1.24 -25.81 10.44
C ASN A 789 -0.37 -25.22 11.56
N ARG A 790 0.85 -24.80 11.19
CA ARG A 790 1.83 -24.18 12.08
C ARG A 790 2.51 -23.08 11.29
N PHE A 791 2.67 -21.90 11.88
CA PHE A 791 3.31 -20.81 11.16
C PHE A 791 4.77 -21.14 10.85
N ASN A 792 5.14 -21.03 9.57
CA ASN A 792 6.50 -21.16 9.11
C ASN A 792 7.20 -22.43 9.63
N ILE A 793 6.66 -23.58 9.25
CA ILE A 793 7.26 -24.90 9.45
C ILE A 793 8.64 -24.89 8.78
N ARG A 794 9.67 -25.13 9.61
CA ARG A 794 11.09 -25.12 9.24
C ARG A 794 11.63 -26.51 9.04
N SER A 795 11.21 -27.44 9.92
CA SER A 795 11.56 -28.84 9.79
C SER A 795 10.47 -29.73 10.39
N PHE A 796 10.50 -31.01 10.03
CA PHE A 796 9.76 -32.02 10.76
C PHE A 796 10.53 -33.33 10.85
N THR A 797 10.16 -34.15 11.83
CA THR A 797 10.55 -35.55 11.95
C THR A 797 9.32 -36.40 12.21
N ALA A 798 9.05 -37.38 11.36
CA ALA A 798 7.97 -38.34 11.47
C ALA A 798 8.54 -39.72 11.86
N THR A 799 8.01 -40.34 12.92
CA THR A 799 8.32 -41.71 13.31
C THR A 799 7.21 -42.65 12.83
N LEU A 800 7.60 -43.70 12.12
CA LEU A 800 6.70 -44.64 11.46
C LEU A 800 6.97 -46.07 11.89
N TYR A 801 5.92 -46.86 11.99
CA TYR A 801 5.97 -48.31 12.12
C TYR A 801 5.31 -48.97 10.92
N TYR A 802 5.95 -49.97 10.33
CA TYR A 802 5.45 -50.59 9.11
C TYR A 802 5.88 -52.05 8.96
N GLU A 803 5.07 -52.83 8.25
CA GLU A 803 5.42 -54.11 7.64
C GLU A 803 5.21 -53.98 6.12
N GLY A 804 6.17 -54.44 5.30
CA GLY A 804 6.10 -54.25 3.84
C GLY A 804 6.37 -52.79 3.43
N SER A 805 5.42 -52.16 2.75
CA SER A 805 5.51 -50.76 2.27
C SER A 805 5.28 -49.71 3.38
N HIS A 806 5.98 -48.57 3.26
CA HIS A 806 5.87 -47.41 4.15
C HIS A 806 5.74 -46.08 3.39
N ASP A 807 5.08 -46.11 2.22
CA ASP A 807 4.90 -44.95 1.34
C ASP A 807 4.01 -43.89 2.02
N LEU A 808 4.67 -42.94 2.68
CA LEU A 808 4.11 -41.66 3.09
C LEU A 808 4.73 -40.55 2.25
N ARG A 809 3.88 -39.64 1.76
CA ARG A 809 4.32 -38.47 0.99
C ARG A 809 4.04 -37.20 1.76
N PHE A 810 4.98 -36.27 1.70
CA PHE A 810 4.91 -35.01 2.44
C PHE A 810 4.78 -33.86 1.45
N TYR A 811 3.93 -32.89 1.76
CA TYR A 811 3.73 -31.70 0.96
C TYR A 811 3.72 -30.47 1.86
N ALA A 812 4.40 -29.41 1.42
CA ALA A 812 4.38 -28.09 2.02
C ALA A 812 3.35 -27.25 1.29
N SER A 813 2.67 -26.38 2.02
CA SER A 813 1.87 -25.32 1.44
C SER A 813 1.92 -24.08 2.31
N PRO A 814 2.03 -22.88 1.74
CA PRO A 814 1.97 -21.66 2.53
C PRO A 814 0.51 -21.21 2.78
N ASP A 815 -0.46 -21.70 1.98
CA ASP A 815 -1.85 -21.23 1.93
C ASP A 815 -2.93 -22.33 1.98
N ASN A 816 -2.53 -23.61 2.16
CA ASN A 816 -3.37 -24.80 2.09
C ASN A 816 -4.01 -25.07 0.72
N ARG A 817 -3.58 -24.38 -0.35
CA ARG A 817 -4.13 -24.51 -1.72
C ARG A 817 -3.08 -25.05 -2.67
N ALA A 818 -1.93 -24.38 -2.76
CA ALA A 818 -0.81 -24.81 -3.59
C ALA A 818 0.11 -25.74 -2.79
N TRP A 819 0.28 -26.97 -3.25
CA TRP A 819 1.07 -27.99 -2.55
C TRP A 819 2.35 -28.33 -3.31
N THR A 820 3.49 -28.19 -2.64
CA THR A 820 4.80 -28.56 -3.16
C THR A 820 5.27 -29.84 -2.47
N PRO A 821 5.66 -30.90 -3.20
CA PRO A 821 6.23 -32.10 -2.61
C PRO A 821 7.49 -31.78 -1.79
N ILE A 822 7.61 -32.37 -0.61
CA ILE A 822 8.80 -32.30 0.25
C ILE A 822 9.58 -33.61 0.09
N SER A 823 10.87 -33.51 -0.20
CA SER A 823 11.77 -34.67 -0.14
C SER A 823 12.20 -34.90 1.30
N VAL A 824 12.13 -36.15 1.76
CA VAL A 824 12.51 -36.55 3.12
C VAL A 824 13.78 -37.39 3.12
N THR A 825 14.56 -37.25 4.19
CA THR A 825 15.68 -38.12 4.51
C THR A 825 15.18 -39.25 5.40
N GLU A 826 15.56 -40.48 5.06
CA GLU A 826 15.19 -41.66 5.84
C GLU A 826 16.37 -42.14 6.70
N ASP A 827 16.11 -42.40 7.97
CA ASP A 827 17.07 -43.07 8.84
C ASP A 827 17.17 -44.56 8.52
N THR A 828 18.22 -45.22 9.04
CA THR A 828 18.34 -46.68 8.95
C THR A 828 17.17 -47.36 9.67
N PRO A 829 16.38 -48.24 8.99
CA PRO A 829 15.27 -48.94 9.62
C PRO A 829 15.72 -49.82 10.80
N VAL A 830 14.92 -49.83 11.87
CA VAL A 830 15.14 -50.64 13.06
C VAL A 830 14.00 -51.64 13.20
N GLN A 831 14.30 -52.94 13.18
CA GLN A 831 13.28 -53.96 13.38
C GLN A 831 12.78 -53.94 14.83
N THR A 832 11.48 -53.70 15.04
CA THR A 832 10.86 -53.67 16.37
C THR A 832 10.41 -55.07 16.78
N SER A 833 9.73 -55.77 15.88
CA SER A 833 9.36 -57.18 16.00
C SER A 833 9.11 -57.74 14.61
N ALA A 834 9.59 -58.93 14.25
CA ALA A 834 9.34 -59.45 12.91
C ALA A 834 7.81 -59.62 12.65
N PRO A 835 7.24 -59.10 11.55
CA PRO A 835 7.87 -58.46 10.37
C PRO A 835 7.97 -56.91 10.39
N TRP A 836 7.61 -56.26 11.48
CA TRP A 836 7.57 -54.80 11.67
C TRP A 836 8.94 -54.13 11.86
N ASN A 837 9.07 -52.95 11.26
CA ASN A 837 10.20 -52.04 11.41
C ASN A 837 9.72 -50.66 11.82
N ARG A 838 10.60 -49.91 12.48
CA ARG A 838 10.50 -48.48 12.74
C ARG A 838 11.47 -47.74 11.83
N ILE A 839 11.02 -46.62 11.27
CA ILE A 839 11.87 -45.68 10.53
C ILE A 839 11.53 -44.24 10.94
N ARG A 840 12.50 -43.33 10.79
CA ARG A 840 12.26 -41.89 10.90
C ARG A 840 12.45 -41.24 9.54
N LEU A 841 11.50 -40.38 9.19
CA LEU A 841 11.56 -39.53 8.01
C LEU A 841 11.70 -38.09 8.47
N SER A 842 12.66 -37.35 7.93
CA SER A 842 12.92 -35.96 8.34
C SER A 842 13.11 -35.04 7.13
N ALA A 843 12.76 -33.77 7.31
CA ALA A 843 13.08 -32.71 6.36
C ALA A 843 13.47 -31.46 7.15
N ASP A 844 14.67 -30.94 6.91
CA ASP A 844 15.25 -29.83 7.69
C ASP A 844 15.27 -28.47 6.97
N ASP A 845 14.97 -28.47 5.66
CA ASP A 845 15.04 -27.29 4.78
C ASP A 845 13.66 -26.94 4.20
N ILE A 846 12.66 -26.82 5.06
CA ILE A 846 11.32 -26.45 4.61
C ILE A 846 11.30 -24.94 4.27
N PRO A 847 10.83 -24.55 3.07
CA PRO A 847 10.80 -23.16 2.66
C PRO A 847 10.08 -22.28 3.67
N TRP A 848 10.64 -21.09 3.90
CA TRP A 848 10.01 -20.12 4.79
C TRP A 848 8.62 -19.75 4.29
N GLY A 849 7.67 -19.55 5.22
CA GLY A 849 6.27 -19.31 4.90
C GLY A 849 5.43 -20.57 4.69
N THR A 850 6.02 -21.76 4.78
CA THR A 850 5.25 -23.01 4.81
C THR A 850 4.40 -23.03 6.08
N ASN A 851 3.10 -22.79 5.96
CA ASN A 851 2.19 -22.78 7.10
C ASN A 851 1.46 -24.11 7.28
N TYR A 852 1.47 -24.93 6.23
CA TYR A 852 0.77 -26.20 6.18
C TYR A 852 1.70 -27.33 5.77
N LEU A 853 1.67 -28.41 6.54
CA LEU A 853 2.35 -29.66 6.23
C LEU A 853 1.30 -30.74 6.05
N LYS A 854 1.18 -31.30 4.84
CA LYS A 854 0.30 -32.42 4.54
C LYS A 854 1.09 -33.72 4.46
N VAL A 855 0.61 -34.73 5.17
CA VAL A 855 1.11 -36.09 5.14
C VAL A 855 0.07 -36.96 4.46
N VAL A 856 0.46 -37.65 3.38
CA VAL A 856 -0.42 -38.47 2.55
C VAL A 856 -0.04 -39.93 2.66
N TYR A 857 -0.98 -40.75 3.13
CA TYR A 857 -0.92 -42.20 3.12
C TYR A 857 -1.26 -42.71 1.73
N SER A 858 -0.27 -43.29 1.04
CA SER A 858 -0.43 -43.78 -0.32
C SER A 858 -1.41 -44.94 -0.42
N ALA A 859 -2.29 -44.88 -1.43
CA ALA A 859 -3.17 -46.00 -1.81
C ALA A 859 -2.38 -47.24 -2.28
N ALA A 860 -1.09 -47.10 -2.60
CA ALA A 860 -0.23 -48.19 -3.05
C ALA A 860 0.33 -49.06 -1.91
N ASN A 861 0.14 -48.65 -0.64
CA ASN A 861 0.58 -49.45 0.50
C ASN A 861 -0.22 -50.75 0.61
N ASP A 862 0.49 -51.84 0.95
CA ASP A 862 0.01 -53.22 0.86
C ASP A 862 -1.25 -53.51 1.70
N TYR A 863 -1.41 -52.81 2.83
CA TYR A 863 -2.54 -52.98 3.74
C TYR A 863 -3.07 -51.62 4.24
N ASP A 864 -4.35 -51.58 4.65
CA ASP A 864 -4.92 -50.38 5.25
C ASP A 864 -4.31 -50.06 6.64
N TRP A 865 -3.76 -51.07 7.32
CA TRP A 865 -3.12 -50.90 8.61
C TRP A 865 -1.63 -50.50 8.55
N VAL A 866 -1.07 -50.29 7.35
CA VAL A 866 0.33 -49.85 7.14
C VAL A 866 0.44 -48.67 6.15
N PRO A 867 1.44 -47.80 6.31
CA PRO A 867 2.24 -47.60 7.52
C PRO A 867 1.40 -47.01 8.67
N GLN A 868 1.93 -47.11 9.89
CA GLN A 868 1.37 -46.47 11.09
C GLN A 868 2.26 -45.30 11.49
N LEU A 869 1.73 -44.08 11.45
CA LEU A 869 2.43 -42.88 11.92
C LEU A 869 2.30 -42.82 13.44
N GLY A 870 3.41 -42.96 14.17
CA GLY A 870 3.42 -42.99 15.64
C GLY A 870 3.80 -41.66 16.27
N ARG A 871 4.58 -40.82 15.57
CA ARG A 871 4.97 -39.52 16.15
C ARG A 871 5.31 -38.50 15.08
N MET A 872 4.97 -37.24 15.31
CA MET A 872 5.38 -36.10 14.48
C MET A 872 5.97 -35.01 15.36
N GLU A 873 7.21 -34.61 15.08
CA GLU A 873 7.80 -33.38 15.61
C GLU A 873 7.86 -32.34 14.49
N ILE A 874 7.35 -31.14 14.71
CA ILE A 874 7.40 -30.02 13.77
C ILE A 874 8.13 -28.87 14.46
N VAL A 875 9.21 -28.40 13.85
CA VAL A 875 9.86 -27.15 14.23
C VAL A 875 9.28 -26.04 13.37
N SER A 876 8.75 -25.00 14.01
CA SER A 876 8.07 -23.89 13.34
C SER A 876 8.40 -22.56 14.04
N GLY A 877 7.88 -21.43 13.56
CA GLY A 877 8.02 -20.16 14.28
C GLY A 877 9.02 -19.18 13.67
N TYR A 878 9.59 -18.32 14.52
CA TYR A 878 10.20 -17.06 14.08
C TYR A 878 11.72 -17.05 14.06
N GLY A 879 12.39 -18.06 14.62
CA GLY A 879 13.84 -18.10 14.59
C GLY A 879 14.36 -18.17 13.17
N ALA A 880 15.50 -17.54 12.90
CA ALA A 880 16.27 -17.93 11.73
C ALA A 880 16.47 -19.45 11.84
N GLY A 881 15.86 -20.22 10.94
CA GLY A 881 16.50 -21.49 10.61
C GLY A 881 17.92 -21.10 10.25
N GLY A 882 18.91 -21.75 10.85
CA GLY A 882 20.30 -21.52 10.48
C GLY A 882 20.40 -21.51 8.94
N PRO A 883 21.35 -20.75 8.37
CA PRO A 883 21.64 -20.84 6.94
C PRO A 883 21.56 -22.32 6.55
N PRO A 884 20.80 -22.69 5.49
CA PRO A 884 20.65 -24.09 5.13
C PRO A 884 22.05 -24.68 5.07
N THR A 885 22.21 -25.89 5.62
CA THR A 885 23.50 -26.61 5.56
C THR A 885 23.99 -26.72 4.13
N VAL A 886 23.11 -26.47 3.13
CA VAL A 886 23.42 -26.23 1.72
C VAL A 886 22.86 -24.87 1.25
N LEU A 887 23.72 -23.88 0.99
CA LEU A 887 23.37 -22.67 0.22
C LEU A 887 23.23 -23.03 -1.27
N ARG A 888 22.20 -22.47 -1.90
CA ARG A 888 22.04 -22.40 -3.35
C ARG A 888 21.83 -20.93 -3.75
N ASP A 889 22.87 -20.32 -4.31
CA ASP A 889 22.85 -18.94 -4.80
C ASP A 889 22.72 -18.98 -6.33
N THR A 890 21.55 -18.57 -6.82
CA THR A 890 21.19 -18.55 -8.25
C THR A 890 21.90 -17.43 -9.01
N MET A 891 22.72 -16.60 -8.36
CA MET A 891 23.40 -15.44 -8.97
C MET A 891 22.44 -14.46 -9.67
N ASP A 892 21.24 -14.30 -9.13
CA ASP A 892 20.22 -13.35 -9.59
C ASP A 892 20.24 -12.00 -8.85
N ASN A 893 21.09 -11.89 -7.82
CA ASN A 893 21.41 -10.67 -7.07
C ASN A 893 22.60 -10.92 -6.14
N PHE A 894 23.10 -9.85 -5.51
CA PHE A 894 24.27 -9.94 -4.63
C PHE A 894 23.96 -10.34 -3.19
N ARG A 895 22.73 -10.78 -2.87
CA ARG A 895 22.24 -10.86 -1.47
C ARG A 895 23.07 -11.77 -0.57
N TRP A 896 23.63 -12.83 -1.14
CA TRP A 896 24.44 -13.82 -0.42
C TRP A 896 25.91 -13.40 -0.23
N MET A 897 26.34 -12.31 -0.89
CA MET A 897 27.72 -11.85 -0.86
C MET A 897 27.93 -10.89 0.31
N HIS A 898 28.76 -11.32 1.26
CA HIS A 898 29.19 -10.51 2.40
C HIS A 898 29.94 -9.23 1.98
N ALA A 899 30.75 -9.32 0.92
CA ALA A 899 31.47 -8.18 0.36
C ALA A 899 31.75 -8.44 -1.11
N ARG A 900 31.88 -7.37 -1.90
CA ARG A 900 32.24 -7.46 -3.33
C ARG A 900 32.99 -6.23 -3.80
N SER A 901 33.70 -6.37 -4.91
CA SER A 901 34.29 -5.25 -5.64
C SER A 901 33.23 -4.54 -6.50
N ALA A 902 33.51 -3.27 -6.83
CA ALA A 902 32.52 -2.36 -7.41
C ALA A 902 32.14 -2.68 -8.86
N ASN A 903 32.99 -3.36 -9.64
CA ASN A 903 32.76 -3.59 -11.07
C ASN A 903 32.15 -4.98 -11.34
N LEU A 904 31.34 -5.50 -10.41
CA LEU A 904 30.53 -6.71 -10.62
C LEU A 904 29.07 -6.33 -10.90
N VAL A 905 28.48 -7.00 -11.90
CA VAL A 905 27.07 -6.84 -12.26
C VAL A 905 26.42 -8.21 -12.53
N MET A 906 25.11 -8.30 -12.29
CA MET A 906 24.32 -9.45 -12.73
C MET A 906 23.99 -9.34 -14.22
N ASP A 907 23.96 -10.48 -14.90
CA ASP A 907 23.81 -10.57 -16.34
C ASP A 907 22.89 -11.72 -16.74
N GLY A 908 21.63 -11.38 -17.02
CA GLY A 908 20.66 -12.30 -17.62
C GLY A 908 20.63 -12.25 -19.15
N SER A 909 21.46 -11.43 -19.80
CA SER A 909 21.40 -11.26 -21.26
C SER A 909 21.86 -12.52 -22.00
N TYR A 910 21.16 -12.89 -23.06
CA TYR A 910 21.46 -14.07 -23.87
C TYR A 910 21.49 -15.39 -23.05
N ALA A 911 20.62 -15.52 -22.05
CA ALA A 911 20.57 -16.68 -21.14
C ALA A 911 20.42 -18.01 -21.90
N ASN A 912 19.60 -18.05 -22.96
CA ASN A 912 19.41 -19.26 -23.77
C ASN A 912 20.66 -19.61 -24.57
N GLU A 913 21.32 -18.61 -25.15
CA GLU A 913 22.46 -18.75 -26.04
C GLU A 913 23.75 -19.08 -25.29
N ILE A 914 23.98 -18.45 -24.13
CA ILE A 914 25.21 -18.61 -23.35
C ILE A 914 25.07 -19.72 -22.31
N ALA A 915 23.90 -19.82 -21.68
CA ALA A 915 23.76 -20.54 -20.42
C ALA A 915 22.61 -21.57 -20.38
N GLY A 916 21.93 -21.80 -21.52
CA GLY A 916 20.85 -22.78 -21.62
C GLY A 916 19.60 -22.46 -20.83
N GLY A 917 19.32 -21.16 -20.65
CA GLY A 917 18.16 -20.65 -19.91
C GLY A 917 18.49 -20.16 -18.50
N ASP A 918 19.75 -20.28 -18.04
CA ASP A 918 20.19 -19.67 -16.79
C ASP A 918 20.30 -18.15 -16.93
N ALA A 919 19.36 -17.44 -16.29
CA ALA A 919 19.26 -15.99 -16.29
C ALA A 919 20.04 -15.33 -15.13
N GLY A 920 20.58 -16.10 -14.18
CA GLY A 920 21.29 -15.60 -13.01
C GLY A 920 22.79 -15.83 -13.15
N ARG A 921 23.55 -14.79 -13.52
CA ARG A 921 25.01 -14.86 -13.63
C ARG A 921 25.65 -13.56 -13.18
N VAL A 922 26.83 -13.62 -12.56
CA VAL A 922 27.65 -12.44 -12.26
C VAL A 922 28.82 -12.33 -13.23
N ARG A 923 29.13 -11.10 -13.65
CA ARG A 923 30.30 -10.80 -14.50
C ARG A 923 30.96 -9.49 -14.11
N ARG A 924 32.14 -9.23 -14.69
CA ARG A 924 32.83 -7.94 -14.53
C ARG A 924 32.29 -6.92 -15.54
N THR A 925 32.39 -5.64 -15.17
CA THR A 925 32.12 -4.50 -16.07
C THR A 925 33.41 -3.81 -16.52
N ALA A 926 34.54 -4.06 -15.84
CA ALA A 926 35.85 -3.52 -16.17
C ALA A 926 36.91 -4.62 -16.31
N ASN A 927 38.01 -4.31 -17.00
CA ASN A 927 39.17 -5.19 -17.16
C ASN A 927 40.13 -5.10 -15.95
N SER A 928 39.59 -5.33 -14.75
CA SER A 928 40.30 -5.43 -13.47
C SER A 928 39.97 -6.74 -12.77
N ASP A 929 40.81 -7.12 -11.79
CA ASP A 929 40.48 -8.24 -10.90
C ASP A 929 39.27 -7.84 -10.06
N GLU A 930 38.19 -8.59 -10.19
CA GLU A 930 36.98 -8.38 -9.42
C GLU A 930 36.73 -9.58 -8.52
N TRP A 931 36.04 -9.37 -7.41
CA TRP A 931 35.88 -10.41 -6.40
C TRP A 931 34.61 -10.22 -5.60
N PHE A 932 34.15 -11.32 -5.01
CA PHE A 932 33.15 -11.32 -3.97
C PHE A 932 33.49 -12.33 -2.88
N VAL A 933 32.89 -12.16 -1.71
CA VAL A 933 33.14 -12.94 -0.50
C VAL A 933 31.81 -13.44 0.04
N TYR A 934 31.71 -14.74 0.30
CA TYR A 934 30.69 -15.32 1.17
C TYR A 934 31.17 -15.36 2.62
N LYS A 935 30.25 -15.22 3.58
CA LYS A 935 30.52 -15.38 5.01
C LYS A 935 29.49 -16.35 5.60
N ARG A 936 29.96 -17.53 6.03
CA ARG A 936 29.14 -18.57 6.68
C ARG A 936 29.98 -19.35 7.68
N THR A 937 29.39 -19.86 8.75
CA THR A 937 30.13 -20.62 9.76
C THR A 937 30.58 -21.97 9.19
N ASN A 938 31.88 -22.25 9.26
CA ASN A 938 32.47 -23.56 8.96
C ASN A 938 31.96 -24.21 7.64
N MET A 939 32.21 -23.53 6.52
CA MET A 939 31.91 -24.04 5.18
C MET A 939 32.68 -25.35 4.90
N LEU A 940 31.99 -26.32 4.31
CA LEU A 940 32.46 -27.67 4.04
C LEU A 940 32.83 -27.88 2.57
N SER A 941 32.04 -27.33 1.64
CA SER A 941 32.26 -27.48 0.20
C SER A 941 31.83 -26.23 -0.58
N PHE A 942 32.33 -26.10 -1.81
CA PHE A 942 31.94 -25.05 -2.75
C PHE A 942 31.82 -25.63 -4.15
N LYS A 943 30.78 -25.24 -4.88
CA LYS A 943 30.61 -25.57 -6.29
C LYS A 943 30.03 -24.36 -7.01
N ALA A 944 30.44 -24.12 -8.24
CA ALA A 944 29.83 -23.11 -9.09
C ALA A 944 29.77 -23.55 -10.55
N SER A 945 28.73 -23.09 -11.25
CA SER A 945 28.68 -23.10 -12.70
C SER A 945 29.41 -21.88 -13.24
N ILE A 946 30.24 -22.05 -14.27
CA ILE A 946 30.87 -20.91 -14.95
C ILE A 946 30.63 -20.98 -16.45
N TYR A 947 30.46 -19.80 -17.04
CA TYR A 947 30.26 -19.58 -18.47
C TYR A 947 31.35 -18.63 -18.96
N TYR A 948 32.03 -18.96 -20.06
CA TYR A 948 33.19 -18.18 -20.49
C TYR A 948 33.43 -18.27 -21.99
N GLU A 949 33.93 -17.16 -22.53
CA GLU A 949 34.59 -17.07 -23.82
C GLU A 949 36.09 -16.83 -23.57
N GLY A 950 36.97 -17.62 -24.18
CA GLY A 950 38.41 -17.54 -23.91
C GLY A 950 38.82 -18.22 -22.60
N SER A 951 39.17 -17.46 -21.56
CA SER A 951 39.60 -17.99 -20.26
C SER A 951 38.43 -18.11 -19.27
N GLY A 952 38.23 -19.32 -18.74
CA GLY A 952 37.25 -19.63 -17.68
C GLY A 952 37.86 -19.74 -16.28
N GLN A 953 38.98 -19.08 -16.00
CA GLN A 953 39.68 -19.23 -14.72
C GLN A 953 39.03 -18.38 -13.61
N LEU A 954 38.99 -18.95 -12.42
CA LEU A 954 38.67 -18.27 -11.16
C LEU A 954 39.78 -18.56 -10.17
N GLU A 955 39.99 -17.64 -9.22
CA GLU A 955 40.80 -17.92 -8.04
C GLU A 955 39.89 -17.98 -6.81
N LEU A 956 40.10 -18.97 -5.97
CA LEU A 956 39.30 -19.21 -4.77
C LEU A 956 40.19 -19.13 -3.55
N TYR A 957 39.72 -18.47 -2.49
CA TYR A 957 40.43 -18.34 -1.23
C TYR A 957 39.51 -18.62 -0.05
N ALA A 958 40.02 -19.31 0.96
CA ALA A 958 39.35 -19.53 2.24
C ALA A 958 39.99 -18.68 3.34
N SER A 959 39.18 -18.25 4.30
CA SER A 959 39.67 -17.56 5.50
C SER A 959 38.83 -17.90 6.73
N PRO A 960 39.44 -18.10 7.92
CA PRO A 960 38.70 -18.21 9.18
C PRO A 960 38.17 -16.87 9.70
N ASP A 961 38.79 -15.75 9.33
CA ASP A 961 38.59 -14.44 9.98
C ASP A 961 38.30 -13.28 9.00
N GLY A 962 38.35 -13.53 7.69
CA GLY A 962 38.10 -12.54 6.64
C GLY A 962 39.29 -11.61 6.34
N SER A 963 40.40 -11.77 7.06
CA SER A 963 41.63 -10.97 6.93
C SER A 963 42.81 -11.79 6.38
N THR A 964 42.95 -13.04 6.81
CA THR A 964 44.02 -13.95 6.39
C THR A 964 43.50 -14.96 5.38
N TRP A 965 43.95 -14.89 4.13
CA TRP A 965 43.41 -15.67 3.02
C TRP A 965 44.38 -16.77 2.57
N SER A 966 43.89 -18.01 2.49
CA SER A 966 44.61 -19.16 1.96
C SER A 966 44.03 -19.56 0.60
N PRO A 967 44.87 -19.72 -0.45
CA PRO A 967 44.37 -20.12 -1.76
C PRO A 967 43.84 -21.55 -1.73
N LEU A 968 42.78 -21.80 -2.50
CA LEU A 968 42.15 -23.10 -2.69
C LEU A 968 42.49 -23.67 -4.06
N SER A 969 42.50 -25.00 -4.17
CA SER A 969 42.73 -25.72 -5.42
C SER A 969 41.45 -26.41 -5.89
N PRO A 970 40.63 -25.76 -6.75
CA PRO A 970 39.41 -26.39 -7.24
C PRO A 970 39.67 -27.45 -8.29
N VAL A 971 38.76 -28.41 -8.35
CA VAL A 971 38.60 -29.37 -9.45
C VAL A 971 37.74 -28.72 -10.53
N TRP A 972 38.20 -28.81 -11.78
CA TRP A 972 37.51 -28.24 -12.94
C TRP A 972 36.84 -29.35 -13.74
N GLY A 973 35.53 -29.21 -13.98
CA GLY A 973 34.79 -30.05 -14.90
C GLY A 973 35.25 -29.88 -16.35
N ALA A 974 34.93 -30.87 -17.18
CA ALA A 974 35.19 -30.81 -18.60
C ALA A 974 34.40 -29.64 -19.25
N PRO A 975 35.00 -28.85 -20.15
CA PRO A 975 34.28 -27.84 -20.91
C PRO A 975 33.17 -28.44 -21.77
N VAL A 976 32.01 -27.79 -21.78
CA VAL A 976 30.86 -28.10 -22.64
C VAL A 976 30.56 -26.87 -23.49
N SER A 977 30.27 -27.04 -24.78
CA SER A 977 29.86 -25.92 -25.63
C SER A 977 28.51 -25.36 -25.19
N ALA A 978 28.37 -24.03 -25.18
CA ALA A 978 27.12 -23.37 -24.87
C ALA A 978 26.04 -23.64 -25.95
N PRO A 979 24.73 -23.62 -25.59
CA PRO A 979 23.65 -24.01 -26.50
C PRO A 979 23.49 -23.13 -27.75
N GLY A 980 23.88 -21.86 -27.69
CA GLY A 980 23.86 -20.92 -28.81
C GLY A 980 25.01 -21.08 -29.82
N GLY A 981 25.95 -21.99 -29.56
CA GLY A 981 27.12 -22.24 -30.41
C GLY A 981 28.41 -21.51 -29.98
N SER A 982 29.51 -21.81 -30.68
CA SER A 982 30.86 -21.26 -30.42
C SER A 982 30.86 -19.73 -30.58
N PRO A 983 31.43 -18.92 -29.64
CA PRO A 983 32.66 -19.21 -28.87
C PRO A 983 32.50 -19.43 -27.35
N TRP A 984 31.29 -19.63 -26.82
CA TRP A 984 31.07 -19.81 -25.37
C TRP A 984 31.14 -21.27 -24.90
N PHE A 985 31.70 -21.45 -23.71
CA PHE A 985 31.80 -22.73 -23.02
C PHE A 985 31.25 -22.61 -21.59
N SER A 986 30.73 -23.72 -21.06
CA SER A 986 30.40 -23.86 -19.65
C SER A 986 31.22 -24.97 -19.00
N ARG A 987 31.46 -24.87 -17.69
CA ARG A 987 31.99 -25.97 -16.86
C ARG A 987 31.64 -25.73 -15.40
N ASN A 988 31.67 -26.79 -14.60
CA ASN A 988 31.59 -26.67 -13.16
C ASN A 988 32.99 -26.49 -12.56
N VAL A 989 33.07 -25.74 -11.47
CA VAL A 989 34.24 -25.63 -10.60
C VAL A 989 33.84 -26.08 -9.20
N GLU A 990 34.65 -26.92 -8.57
CA GLU A 990 34.29 -27.56 -7.30
C GLU A 990 35.47 -27.65 -6.34
N VAL A 991 35.21 -27.37 -5.06
CA VAL A 991 36.09 -27.66 -3.93
C VAL A 991 35.29 -28.58 -3.00
N SER A 992 35.52 -29.89 -3.11
CA SER A 992 34.75 -30.92 -2.40
C SER A 992 35.05 -31.01 -0.90
N SER A 993 36.14 -30.39 -0.44
CA SER A 993 36.49 -30.28 0.97
C SER A 993 37.25 -28.98 1.24
N LEU A 994 36.59 -28.04 1.91
CA LEU A 994 37.19 -26.80 2.40
C LEU A 994 37.97 -27.07 3.70
N PRO A 995 39.02 -26.28 3.99
CA PRO A 995 39.73 -26.37 5.27
C PRO A 995 38.77 -26.17 6.46
N SER A 996 38.95 -26.97 7.51
CA SER A 996 38.15 -26.84 8.74
C SER A 996 38.26 -25.42 9.32
N GLY A 997 37.13 -24.84 9.73
CA GLY A 997 37.05 -23.47 10.24
C GLY A 997 37.00 -22.39 9.17
N THR A 998 36.76 -22.74 7.90
CA THR A 998 36.55 -21.75 6.83
C THR A 998 35.26 -20.98 7.07
N ASN A 999 35.37 -19.71 7.47
CA ASN A 999 34.21 -18.85 7.74
C ASN A 999 33.95 -17.81 6.64
N PHE A 1000 34.93 -17.61 5.76
CA PHE A 1000 34.86 -16.72 4.61
C PHE A 1000 35.42 -17.42 3.37
N LEU A 1001 34.73 -17.27 2.25
CA LEU A 1001 35.15 -17.79 0.95
C LEU A 1001 35.16 -16.65 -0.06
N LYS A 1002 36.32 -16.35 -0.63
CA LYS A 1002 36.49 -15.32 -1.65
C LYS A 1002 36.61 -15.96 -3.02
N VAL A 1003 35.81 -15.48 -3.96
CA VAL A 1003 35.88 -15.81 -5.38
C VAL A 1003 36.43 -14.61 -6.12
N VAL A 1004 37.49 -14.80 -6.89
CA VAL A 1004 38.11 -13.77 -7.72
C VAL A 1004 37.94 -14.13 -9.18
N LEU A 1005 37.44 -13.17 -9.97
CA LEU A 1005 37.40 -13.17 -11.42
C LEU A 1005 38.64 -12.39 -11.90
N PRO A 1006 39.73 -13.06 -12.26
CA PRO A 1006 40.97 -12.40 -12.64
C PRO A 1006 40.83 -11.69 -14.00
N ALA A 1007 41.55 -10.59 -14.17
CA ALA A 1007 41.68 -9.87 -15.44
C ALA A 1007 42.56 -10.57 -16.48
N THR A 1008 42.75 -11.88 -16.34
CA THR A 1008 43.47 -12.72 -17.31
C THR A 1008 42.69 -12.93 -18.61
N ASN A 1009 41.40 -12.62 -18.63
CA ASN A 1009 40.58 -12.58 -19.84
C ASN A 1009 40.50 -11.17 -20.42
N THR A 1010 40.72 -11.04 -21.74
CA THR A 1010 40.64 -9.79 -22.49
C THR A 1010 39.24 -9.17 -22.49
N TYR A 1011 38.21 -9.97 -22.24
CA TYR A 1011 36.82 -9.54 -22.16
C TYR A 1011 36.39 -9.34 -20.71
N SER A 1012 35.91 -8.14 -20.36
CA SER A 1012 35.40 -7.86 -19.01
C SER A 1012 34.17 -8.72 -18.69
N TRP A 1013 33.37 -9.06 -19.70
CA TRP A 1013 32.18 -9.89 -19.54
C TRP A 1013 32.46 -11.39 -19.38
N ALA A 1014 33.72 -11.83 -19.38
CA ALA A 1014 34.12 -13.22 -19.16
C ALA A 1014 35.26 -13.34 -18.12
N PRO A 1015 35.29 -14.41 -17.30
CA PRO A 1015 34.24 -15.41 -17.13
C PRO A 1015 32.99 -14.84 -16.42
N GLN A 1016 31.86 -15.50 -16.61
CA GLN A 1016 30.63 -15.30 -15.86
C GLN A 1016 30.44 -16.47 -14.90
N ILE A 1017 29.95 -16.21 -13.69
CA ILE A 1017 29.66 -17.25 -12.70
C ILE A 1017 28.15 -17.33 -12.58
N GLY A 1018 27.58 -18.49 -12.90
CA GLY A 1018 26.18 -18.80 -12.67
C GLY A 1018 25.98 -19.42 -11.28
N GLU A 1019 25.02 -20.33 -11.17
CA GLU A 1019 24.63 -20.92 -9.89
C GLU A 1019 25.81 -21.42 -9.02
N VAL A 1020 25.77 -21.06 -7.73
CA VAL A 1020 26.72 -21.45 -6.68
C VAL A 1020 26.02 -22.33 -5.65
N TRP A 1021 26.69 -23.40 -5.25
CA TRP A 1021 26.29 -24.27 -4.14
C TRP A 1021 27.38 -24.30 -3.09
N MET A 1022 26.99 -24.32 -1.82
CA MET A 1022 27.95 -24.33 -0.72
C MET A 1022 27.39 -25.02 0.50
N GLU A 1023 28.09 -26.04 0.98
CA GLU A 1023 27.71 -26.71 2.22
C GLU A 1023 28.38 -26.04 3.42
N SER A 1024 27.69 -25.95 4.56
CA SER A 1024 28.23 -25.44 5.83
C SER A 1024 27.60 -26.17 7.03
N VAL A 1025 28.30 -26.16 8.16
CA VAL A 1025 27.72 -26.66 9.43
C VAL A 1025 26.68 -25.66 9.94
N SER A 1026 25.59 -26.18 10.52
CA SER A 1026 24.48 -25.38 11.08
C SER A 1026 24.90 -24.49 12.25
#